data_AF-K0CDH0-F1
#
_entry.id   AF-K0CDH0-F1
#
_cell.length_a   1.000
_cell.length_b   1.000
_cell.length_c   1.000
_cell.angle_alpha   90.00
_cell.angle_beta   90.00
_cell.angle_gamma   90.00
#
_symmetry.space_group_name_H-M   'P 1'
#
loop_
_entity.id
_entity.type
_entity.pdbx_description
1 polymer ?
#
loop_
_entity_poly.entity_id
_entity_poly.type
_entity_poly.pdbx_seq_one_letter_code
_entity_poly.pdbx_strand_id
1 'polypeptide(L)'
;MSVHRFVAPTQREAMRRVREALGDDALIVANRPVPGGVELVALREGEEAPASPPSGEALPMAEGDADVSRLLLKEVETLRALLRRRERGEGATDSPLATTLRGAGFSAALITDVLAGLPEEAGEGDAARAWVEEQLARRLNAQAQPWDKLAEGGVLALLGPTGVGKTTTAGKLASHYAMRWGADQVALVSADGYRVAARDQLRVYAELLGVELHLLSPGRTLASLAGVLNEKRLVIIDTVGLGQRDERLAEGFAPLVGGARGTRAVLLLNAASQAETLDEVSTHYRRAARQAGMTLDDVIITKSDEAARLAPLLDVVIGQGLRPWFQCHGQRVPEDLAPLDGVELVRQALNQGGSRTGGALPFNPLAQTGTLVNTLTDLRRDVPGFSWLEQALAGQWQRQPPLPPGDEAGWLFWPAARDQAALVLGKEGEAWPLWPPNEASQVRCLQWCHRHYPSLMPVLSGVPRATVWRWLDRQGIDWMARAQAQARVRYRSDIQPLWALREQAPEQGEALLRQKGRTLRVSLRALPVAAASGRRYSGLVRAWFLQARDPDTDRVRGWRYALLPNDWDLSRARPHLLALWRGQAVTGLHQRALRELSEGVASSSGDSSPSFPSHCSAAVGLAALACRLDEEQSDWAVATRGRVLGLLGPRRRRTPERLLTALLHVIRTHDALRLMRAS
;
A
#
# COMPACT_ATOMS: atom_id res chain seq x y z
N MET A 1 26.45 -9.48 -44.35
CA MET A 1 26.99 -8.79 -43.16
C MET A 1 28.38 -9.32 -42.86
N SER A 2 29.42 -8.49 -42.97
CA SER A 2 30.79 -8.85 -42.55
C SER A 2 31.06 -8.34 -41.13
N VAL A 3 31.33 -9.27 -40.21
CA VAL A 3 31.69 -8.97 -38.81
C VAL A 3 33.20 -8.76 -38.72
N HIS A 4 33.65 -7.64 -38.13
CA HIS A 4 35.08 -7.34 -37.95
C HIS A 4 35.48 -7.35 -36.47
N ARG A 5 36.62 -7.96 -36.15
CA ARG A 5 37.17 -8.08 -34.79
C ARG A 5 38.41 -7.21 -34.63
N PHE A 6 38.48 -6.44 -33.55
CA PHE A 6 39.56 -5.50 -33.24
C PHE A 6 40.07 -5.74 -31.82
N VAL A 7 41.37 -5.98 -31.66
CA VAL A 7 42.02 -6.13 -30.34
C VAL A 7 42.99 -4.99 -30.13
N ALA A 8 42.94 -4.35 -28.96
CA ALA A 8 43.92 -3.32 -28.57
C ALA A 8 44.15 -3.28 -27.05
N PRO A 9 45.29 -2.74 -26.57
CA PRO A 9 45.66 -2.73 -25.15
C PRO A 9 44.66 -1.98 -24.25
N THR A 10 44.00 -0.97 -24.80
CA THR A 10 42.98 -0.18 -24.10
C THR A 10 41.71 -0.06 -24.93
N GLN A 11 40.56 0.04 -24.26
CA GLN A 11 39.26 0.20 -24.92
C GLN A 11 39.23 1.43 -25.84
N ARG A 12 39.89 2.53 -25.44
CA ARG A 12 39.97 3.76 -26.23
C ARG A 12 40.71 3.55 -27.55
N GLU A 13 41.75 2.71 -27.55
CA GLU A 13 42.50 2.38 -28.76
C GLU A 13 41.74 1.38 -29.65
N ALA A 14 41.03 0.41 -29.05
CA ALA A 14 40.16 -0.50 -29.78
C ALA A 14 39.03 0.26 -30.49
N MET A 15 38.41 1.23 -29.81
CA MET A 15 37.40 2.12 -30.38
C MET A 15 37.93 3.00 -31.52
N ARG A 16 39.16 3.49 -31.40
CA ARG A 16 39.79 4.27 -32.48
C ARG A 16 39.95 3.42 -33.73
N ARG A 17 40.42 2.17 -33.58
CA ARG A 17 40.57 1.21 -34.70
C ARG A 17 39.23 0.83 -35.33
N VAL A 18 38.18 0.70 -34.52
CA VAL A 18 36.81 0.47 -35.04
C VAL A 18 36.35 1.64 -35.90
N ARG A 19 36.53 2.89 -35.45
CA ARG A 19 36.12 4.08 -36.22
C ARG A 19 36.95 4.30 -37.48
N GLU A 20 38.26 4.08 -37.41
CA GLU A 20 39.15 4.16 -38.57
C GLU A 20 38.75 3.14 -39.66
N ALA A 21 38.26 1.96 -39.27
CA ALA A 21 37.93 0.88 -40.21
C ALA A 21 36.47 0.87 -40.68
N LEU A 22 35.50 1.25 -39.83
CA LEU A 22 34.07 1.10 -40.09
C LEU A 22 33.30 2.43 -40.12
N GLY A 23 33.96 3.55 -39.81
CA GLY A 23 33.34 4.87 -39.68
C GLY A 23 32.79 5.15 -38.28
N ASP A 24 32.34 6.38 -38.05
CA ASP A 24 31.84 6.82 -36.75
C ASP A 24 30.51 6.14 -36.35
N ASP A 25 29.78 5.59 -37.32
CA ASP A 25 28.48 4.92 -37.14
C ASP A 25 28.58 3.39 -36.95
N ALA A 26 29.74 2.88 -36.53
CA ALA A 26 29.96 1.45 -36.33
C ALA A 26 29.22 0.91 -35.09
N LEU A 27 28.40 -0.14 -35.29
CA LEU A 27 27.68 -0.81 -34.21
C LEU A 27 28.57 -1.87 -33.56
N ILE A 28 28.84 -1.73 -32.26
CA ILE A 28 29.61 -2.69 -31.48
C ILE A 28 28.68 -3.78 -30.95
N VAL A 29 28.90 -5.00 -31.40
CA VAL A 29 28.11 -6.18 -31.06
C VAL A 29 28.59 -6.84 -29.78
N ALA A 30 29.91 -6.82 -29.54
CA ALA A 30 30.49 -7.42 -28.34
C ALA A 30 31.77 -6.69 -27.91
N ASN A 31 31.94 -6.58 -26.59
CA ASN A 31 33.14 -6.07 -25.95
C ASN A 31 33.59 -7.09 -24.89
N ARG A 32 34.78 -7.66 -25.07
CA ARG A 32 35.33 -8.65 -24.14
C ARG A 32 36.72 -8.23 -23.67
N PRO A 33 36.98 -8.21 -22.34
CA PRO A 33 38.35 -8.08 -21.83
C PRO A 33 39.11 -9.38 -22.11
N VAL A 34 40.31 -9.25 -22.69
CA VAL A 34 41.22 -10.36 -23.01
C VAL A 34 42.59 -10.11 -22.37
N PRO A 35 43.39 -11.16 -22.07
CA PRO A 35 44.73 -10.97 -21.55
C PRO A 35 45.56 -10.12 -22.52
N GLY A 36 45.96 -8.91 -22.11
CA GLY A 36 46.68 -7.96 -22.95
C GLY A 36 45.83 -6.85 -23.59
N GLY A 37 44.52 -6.77 -23.30
CA GLY A 37 43.70 -5.63 -23.70
C GLY A 37 42.19 -5.88 -23.78
N VAL A 38 41.55 -5.24 -24.73
CA VAL A 38 40.12 -5.31 -25.00
C VAL A 38 39.90 -5.72 -26.46
N GLU A 39 39.00 -6.67 -26.66
CA GLU A 39 38.53 -7.11 -27.97
C GLU A 39 37.13 -6.54 -28.25
N LEU A 40 36.97 -5.85 -29.38
CA LEU A 40 35.71 -5.32 -29.89
C LEU A 40 35.31 -6.01 -31.18
N VAL A 41 34.03 -6.38 -31.26
CA VAL A 41 33.41 -6.93 -32.47
C VAL A 41 32.42 -5.90 -32.99
N ALA A 42 32.60 -5.43 -34.23
CA ALA A 42 31.78 -4.36 -34.80
C ALA A 42 31.29 -4.67 -36.22
N LEU A 43 30.15 -4.06 -36.57
CA LEU A 43 29.44 -4.14 -37.85
C LEU A 43 29.21 -2.73 -38.41
N ARG A 44 29.10 -2.59 -39.73
CA ARG A 44 28.67 -1.35 -40.39
C ARG A 44 27.19 -1.45 -40.77
N GLU A 45 26.38 -0.46 -40.38
CA GLU A 45 24.98 -0.35 -40.81
C GLU A 45 24.89 0.28 -42.21
N GLY A 46 24.02 -0.29 -43.05
CA GLY A 46 23.64 0.27 -44.35
C GLY A 46 24.20 -0.45 -45.57
N GLU A 47 23.45 -1.45 -46.06
CA GLU A 47 23.34 -1.82 -47.48
C GLU A 47 22.03 -2.61 -47.68
N GLU A 48 21.01 -1.93 -48.22
CA GLU A 48 19.77 -2.53 -48.75
C GLU A 48 19.98 -2.93 -50.22
N ALA A 49 19.46 -4.10 -50.61
CA ALA A 49 19.19 -4.46 -52.00
C ALA A 49 18.14 -5.61 -52.05
N PRO A 50 17.51 -5.91 -53.21
CA PRO A 50 16.14 -5.51 -53.51
C PRO A 50 15.17 -6.71 -53.62
N ALA A 51 13.90 -6.37 -53.82
CA ALA A 51 12.76 -7.27 -53.93
C ALA A 51 12.74 -8.15 -55.20
N SER A 52 12.13 -9.33 -55.01
CA SER A 52 11.53 -10.28 -55.97
C SER A 52 12.41 -11.48 -56.39
N PRO A 53 11.89 -12.72 -56.27
CA PRO A 53 12.60 -13.93 -56.66
C PRO A 53 12.44 -14.24 -58.16
N PRO A 54 13.42 -14.87 -58.83
CA PRO A 54 13.16 -15.58 -60.07
C PRO A 54 12.46 -16.91 -59.77
N SER A 55 11.39 -17.14 -60.50
CA SER A 55 10.62 -18.38 -60.56
C SER A 55 11.45 -19.50 -61.19
N GLY A 56 11.39 -20.67 -60.56
CA GLY A 56 11.31 -21.96 -61.24
C GLY A 56 12.60 -22.54 -61.81
N GLU A 57 13.11 -23.57 -61.12
CA GLU A 57 13.60 -24.78 -61.78
C GLU A 57 13.43 -25.96 -60.83
N ALA A 58 12.64 -26.95 -61.27
CA ALA A 58 12.38 -28.19 -60.55
C ALA A 58 13.39 -29.25 -61.01
N LEU A 59 13.99 -29.98 -60.07
CA LEU A 59 14.74 -31.21 -60.28
C LEU A 59 14.44 -32.20 -59.14
N PRO A 60 14.60 -33.52 -59.37
CA PRO A 60 13.60 -34.53 -59.06
C PRO A 60 13.76 -35.18 -57.68
N MET A 61 12.63 -35.65 -57.14
CA MET A 61 12.59 -36.53 -55.98
C MET A 61 13.29 -37.87 -56.29
N ALA A 62 14.30 -38.20 -55.50
CA ALA A 62 14.80 -39.56 -55.33
C ALA A 62 14.33 -40.08 -53.96
N GLU A 63 13.70 -41.25 -54.00
CA GLU A 63 13.24 -42.01 -52.85
C GLU A 63 14.39 -42.34 -51.91
N GLY A 64 14.25 -41.92 -50.66
CA GLY A 64 15.20 -42.21 -49.62
C GLY A 64 14.91 -41.36 -48.40
N ASP A 65 14.51 -42.04 -47.34
CA ASP A 65 14.62 -41.58 -45.97
C ASP A 65 13.34 -40.93 -45.37
N ALA A 66 12.39 -41.82 -45.03
CA ALA A 66 11.22 -41.49 -44.22
C ALA A 66 11.59 -41.01 -42.81
N ASP A 67 12.79 -41.36 -42.31
CA ASP A 67 13.30 -40.86 -41.04
C ASP A 67 13.88 -39.45 -41.18
N VAL A 68 14.61 -39.14 -42.25
CA VAL A 68 15.02 -37.75 -42.56
C VAL A 68 13.82 -36.87 -42.88
N SER A 69 12.79 -37.39 -43.56
CA SER A 69 11.53 -36.65 -43.75
C SER A 69 10.80 -36.38 -42.43
N ARG A 70 10.79 -37.33 -41.49
CA ARG A 70 10.23 -37.11 -40.15
C ARG A 70 11.07 -36.17 -39.30
N LEU A 71 12.40 -36.26 -39.38
CA LEU A 71 13.31 -35.35 -38.68
C LEU A 71 13.18 -33.93 -39.24
N LEU A 72 13.13 -33.79 -40.57
CA LEU A 72 12.91 -32.51 -41.25
C LEU A 72 11.52 -31.96 -40.96
N LEU A 73 10.47 -32.78 -40.88
CA LEU A 73 9.15 -32.33 -40.46
C LEU A 73 9.18 -31.84 -39.00
N LYS A 74 9.89 -32.53 -38.11
CA LYS A 74 10.06 -32.13 -36.71
C LYS A 74 10.91 -30.86 -36.57
N GLU A 75 11.94 -30.70 -37.41
CA GLU A 75 12.80 -29.52 -37.45
C GLU A 75 12.07 -28.33 -38.09
N VAL A 76 11.25 -28.56 -39.12
CA VAL A 76 10.36 -27.57 -39.74
C VAL A 76 9.23 -27.19 -38.78
N GLU A 77 8.70 -28.11 -37.98
CA GLU A 77 7.77 -27.79 -36.89
C GLU A 77 8.44 -26.99 -35.78
N THR A 78 9.69 -27.31 -35.44
CA THR A 78 10.48 -26.57 -34.45
C THR A 78 10.82 -25.17 -34.96
N LEU A 79 11.21 -25.03 -36.23
CA LEU A 79 11.45 -23.76 -36.91
C LEU A 79 10.16 -22.97 -37.08
N ARG A 80 9.02 -23.61 -37.41
CA ARG A 80 7.71 -22.96 -37.44
C ARG A 80 7.26 -22.53 -36.04
N ALA A 81 7.55 -23.30 -34.99
CA ALA A 81 7.27 -22.91 -33.62
C ALA A 81 8.12 -21.72 -33.18
N LEU A 82 9.40 -21.68 -33.56
CA LEU A 82 10.32 -20.57 -33.30
C LEU A 82 9.96 -19.31 -34.11
N LEU A 83 9.55 -19.45 -35.37
CA LEU A 83 9.08 -18.36 -36.21
C LEU A 83 7.73 -17.82 -35.72
N ARG A 84 6.79 -18.68 -35.33
CA ARG A 84 5.53 -18.27 -34.68
C ARG A 84 5.78 -17.58 -33.33
N ARG A 85 6.81 -17.99 -32.59
CA ARG A 85 7.23 -17.34 -31.34
C ARG A 85 7.83 -15.94 -31.58
N ARG A 86 8.45 -15.73 -32.74
CA ARG A 86 8.99 -14.44 -33.18
C ARG A 86 7.91 -13.50 -33.74
N GLU A 87 6.97 -14.03 -34.53
CA GLU A 87 5.81 -13.27 -35.05
C GLU A 87 4.81 -12.90 -33.94
N ARG A 88 4.62 -13.77 -32.93
CA ARG A 88 3.79 -13.44 -31.74
C ARG A 88 4.47 -12.50 -30.76
N GLY A 89 5.80 -12.42 -30.76
CA GLY A 89 6.57 -11.52 -29.89
C GLY A 89 6.32 -10.04 -30.16
N GLU A 90 5.89 -9.68 -31.38
CA GLU A 90 5.56 -8.30 -31.76
C GLU A 90 4.05 -7.99 -31.62
N GLY A 91 3.16 -8.99 -31.73
CA GLY A 91 1.69 -8.81 -31.60
C GLY A 91 1.09 -9.10 -30.21
N ALA A 92 1.72 -9.93 -29.37
CA ALA A 92 1.18 -10.30 -28.05
C ALA A 92 1.35 -9.20 -26.98
N THR A 93 2.23 -8.22 -27.24
CA THR A 93 2.57 -7.12 -26.32
C THR A 93 1.44 -6.10 -26.12
N ASP A 94 0.50 -6.04 -27.06
CA ASP A 94 -0.60 -5.07 -27.09
C ASP A 94 -2.00 -5.69 -26.88
N SER A 95 -2.08 -6.96 -26.46
CA SER A 95 -3.39 -7.56 -26.15
C SER A 95 -4.03 -6.93 -24.89
N PRO A 96 -5.37 -6.89 -24.79
CA PRO A 96 -6.06 -6.41 -23.58
C PRO A 96 -5.66 -7.19 -22.31
N LEU A 97 -5.35 -8.48 -22.48
CA LEU A 97 -4.89 -9.34 -21.38
C LEU A 97 -3.46 -9.01 -20.96
N ALA A 98 -2.55 -8.75 -21.91
CA ALA A 98 -1.20 -8.26 -21.62
C ALA A 98 -1.24 -6.92 -20.87
N THR A 99 -2.16 -6.03 -21.28
CA THR A 99 -2.38 -4.73 -20.61
C THR A 99 -2.88 -4.92 -19.18
N THR A 100 -3.82 -5.85 -18.97
CA THR A 100 -4.34 -6.19 -17.63
C THR A 100 -3.24 -6.74 -16.72
N LEU A 101 -2.43 -7.68 -17.22
CA LEU A 101 -1.32 -8.26 -16.47
C LEU A 101 -0.26 -7.21 -16.13
N ARG A 102 0.05 -6.30 -17.07
CA ARG A 102 0.98 -5.19 -16.83
C ARG A 102 0.43 -4.19 -15.81
N GLY A 103 -0.87 -3.91 -15.87
CA GLY A 103 -1.57 -3.09 -14.88
C GLY A 103 -1.52 -3.69 -13.46
N ALA A 104 -1.59 -5.01 -13.36
CA ALA A 104 -1.37 -5.75 -12.12
C ALA A 104 0.03 -5.60 -11.55
N GLY A 105 1.03 -5.43 -12.42
CA GLY A 105 2.43 -5.31 -12.02
C GLY A 105 3.22 -6.61 -12.20
N PHE A 106 2.76 -7.51 -13.09
CA PHE A 106 3.59 -8.61 -13.59
C PHE A 106 4.67 -8.06 -14.55
N SER A 107 5.84 -8.70 -14.56
CA SER A 107 6.95 -8.32 -15.43
C SER A 107 6.65 -8.64 -16.89
N ALA A 108 7.22 -7.85 -17.80
CA ALA A 108 7.08 -8.11 -19.24
C ALA A 108 7.55 -9.53 -19.61
N ALA A 109 8.61 -10.02 -18.96
CA ALA A 109 9.14 -11.37 -19.19
C ALA A 109 8.11 -12.45 -18.85
N LEU A 110 7.46 -12.37 -17.67
CA LEU A 110 6.46 -13.35 -17.28
C LEU A 110 5.19 -13.23 -18.14
N ILE A 111 4.79 -12.01 -18.50
CA ILE A 111 3.64 -11.77 -19.38
C ILE A 111 3.86 -12.42 -20.74
N THR A 112 4.99 -12.13 -21.39
CA THR A 112 5.32 -12.70 -22.70
C THR A 112 5.37 -14.22 -22.64
N ASP A 113 5.97 -14.79 -21.58
CA ASP A 113 6.11 -16.24 -21.47
C ASP A 113 4.78 -16.95 -21.18
N VAL A 114 3.90 -16.36 -20.37
CA VAL A 114 2.56 -16.93 -20.11
C VAL A 114 1.68 -16.83 -21.36
N LEU A 115 1.63 -15.66 -22.00
CA LEU A 115 0.79 -15.44 -23.18
C LEU A 115 1.24 -16.23 -24.41
N ALA A 116 2.54 -16.54 -24.52
CA ALA A 116 3.04 -17.41 -25.59
C ALA A 116 2.41 -18.81 -25.59
N GLY A 117 1.88 -19.28 -24.46
CA GLY A 117 1.21 -20.57 -24.33
C GLY A 117 -0.30 -20.56 -24.51
N LEU A 118 -0.92 -19.38 -24.73
CA LEU A 118 -2.38 -19.25 -24.80
C LEU A 118 -2.96 -20.03 -26.00
N PRO A 119 -3.92 -20.96 -25.80
CA PRO A 119 -4.54 -21.71 -26.89
C PRO A 119 -5.38 -20.80 -27.81
N GLU A 120 -5.36 -21.05 -29.12
CA GLU A 120 -6.14 -20.27 -30.11
C GLU A 120 -7.65 -20.35 -29.85
N GLU A 121 -8.13 -21.47 -29.29
CA GLU A 121 -9.54 -21.70 -28.94
C GLU A 121 -10.02 -20.84 -27.76
N ALA A 122 -9.10 -20.34 -26.92
CA ALA A 122 -9.46 -19.53 -25.76
C ALA A 122 -9.93 -18.11 -26.13
N GLY A 123 -9.67 -17.68 -27.37
CA GLY A 123 -10.07 -16.39 -27.91
C GLY A 123 -9.58 -15.19 -27.09
N GLU A 124 -10.29 -14.06 -27.19
CA GLU A 124 -10.10 -12.88 -26.35
C GLU A 124 -11.30 -12.72 -25.42
N GLY A 125 -11.13 -13.03 -24.13
CA GLY A 125 -12.23 -12.96 -23.15
C GLY A 125 -12.00 -13.74 -21.87
N ASP A 126 -13.10 -14.10 -21.18
CA ASP A 126 -13.05 -14.76 -19.87
C ASP A 126 -12.35 -16.12 -19.90
N ALA A 127 -12.43 -16.86 -21.01
CA ALA A 127 -11.74 -18.14 -21.17
C ALA A 127 -10.21 -17.96 -21.21
N ALA A 128 -9.71 -16.97 -21.94
CA ALA A 128 -8.28 -16.62 -21.96
C ALA A 128 -7.78 -16.15 -20.59
N ARG A 129 -8.59 -15.34 -19.89
CA ARG A 129 -8.29 -14.91 -18.52
C ARG A 129 -8.22 -16.08 -17.55
N ALA A 130 -9.22 -16.96 -17.56
CA ALA A 130 -9.26 -18.14 -16.70
C ALA A 130 -8.07 -19.07 -16.97
N TRP A 131 -7.68 -19.24 -18.24
CA TRP A 131 -6.49 -19.99 -18.61
C TRP A 131 -5.22 -19.36 -18.03
N VAL A 132 -5.05 -18.04 -18.14
CA VAL A 132 -3.89 -17.33 -17.57
C VAL A 132 -3.86 -17.44 -16.05
N GLU A 133 -5.01 -17.30 -15.38
CA GLU A 133 -5.14 -17.49 -13.93
C GLU A 133 -4.64 -18.87 -13.50
N GLU A 134 -5.08 -19.92 -14.20
CA GLU A 134 -4.68 -21.30 -13.97
C GLU A 134 -3.18 -21.52 -14.25
N GLN A 135 -2.63 -20.96 -15.33
CA GLN A 135 -1.20 -21.09 -15.64
C GLN A 135 -0.31 -20.40 -14.60
N LEU A 136 -0.66 -19.18 -14.19
CA LEU A 136 0.07 -18.47 -13.14
C LEU A 136 -0.02 -19.22 -11.80
N ALA A 137 -1.19 -19.77 -11.47
CA ALA A 137 -1.37 -20.57 -10.25
C ALA A 137 -0.53 -21.86 -10.27
N ARG A 138 -0.44 -22.55 -11.42
CA ARG A 138 0.43 -23.71 -11.59
C ARG A 138 1.91 -23.34 -11.44
N ARG A 139 2.34 -22.24 -12.03
CA ARG A 139 3.73 -21.75 -11.96
C ARG A 139 4.10 -21.26 -10.56
N LEU A 140 3.14 -20.75 -9.79
CA LEU A 140 3.35 -20.38 -8.39
C LEU A 140 3.77 -21.59 -7.53
N ASN A 141 3.40 -22.81 -7.95
CA ASN A 141 3.81 -24.07 -7.33
C ASN A 141 3.65 -24.06 -5.80
N ALA A 142 2.50 -23.57 -5.34
CA ALA A 142 2.18 -23.48 -3.92
C ALA A 142 2.12 -24.88 -3.29
N GLN A 143 2.59 -24.98 -2.04
CA GLN A 143 2.55 -26.23 -1.30
C GLN A 143 1.08 -26.63 -1.07
N ALA A 144 0.65 -27.74 -1.69
CA ALA A 144 -0.75 -28.15 -1.70
C ALA A 144 -1.32 -28.43 -0.30
N GLN A 145 -0.51 -28.99 0.60
CA GLN A 145 -0.89 -29.32 1.98
C GLN A 145 0.18 -28.81 2.96
N PRO A 146 0.21 -27.49 3.23
CA PRO A 146 1.26 -26.89 4.04
C PRO A 146 1.10 -27.24 5.52
N TRP A 147 -0.13 -27.49 5.99
CA TRP A 147 -0.39 -27.97 7.35
C TRP A 147 0.11 -29.39 7.59
N ASP A 148 -0.01 -30.28 6.60
CA ASP A 148 0.52 -31.64 6.71
C ASP A 148 2.04 -31.65 6.62
N LYS A 149 2.61 -30.75 5.80
CA LYS A 149 4.06 -30.54 5.77
C LYS A 149 4.61 -30.02 7.09
N LEU A 150 3.86 -29.16 7.77
CA LEU A 150 4.17 -28.70 9.13
C LEU A 150 4.00 -29.84 10.15
N ALA A 151 2.96 -30.68 9.98
CA ALA A 151 2.65 -31.82 10.85
C ALA A 151 3.79 -32.85 10.93
N GLU A 152 4.58 -33.00 9.86
CA GLU A 152 5.81 -33.82 9.85
C GLU A 152 6.76 -33.47 11.00
N GLY A 153 6.68 -32.25 11.54
CA GLY A 153 7.53 -31.78 12.63
C GLY A 153 8.96 -31.49 12.19
N GLY A 154 9.89 -31.57 13.14
CA GLY A 154 11.30 -31.25 12.96
C GLY A 154 11.65 -29.81 13.33
N VAL A 155 12.72 -29.28 12.74
CA VAL A 155 13.24 -27.94 13.05
C VAL A 155 12.95 -26.99 11.89
N LEU A 156 12.19 -25.93 12.15
CA LEU A 156 11.79 -24.92 11.18
C LEU A 156 12.44 -23.57 11.50
N ALA A 157 13.29 -23.05 10.62
CA ALA A 157 13.93 -21.75 10.79
C ALA A 157 13.26 -20.68 9.91
N LEU A 158 12.78 -19.61 10.54
CA LEU A 158 12.19 -18.47 9.83
C LEU A 158 13.28 -17.45 9.49
N LEU A 159 13.54 -17.24 8.20
CA LEU A 159 14.57 -16.33 7.69
C LEU A 159 13.93 -15.15 6.95
N GLY A 160 14.54 -13.97 7.03
CA GLY A 160 14.10 -12.81 6.27
C GLY A 160 14.45 -11.48 6.92
N PRO A 161 14.22 -10.35 6.23
CA PRO A 161 14.70 -9.04 6.66
C PRO A 161 14.06 -8.53 7.95
N THR A 162 14.60 -7.44 8.50
CA THR A 162 14.04 -6.79 9.69
C THR A 162 12.59 -6.35 9.46
N GLY A 163 11.72 -6.60 10.43
CA GLY A 163 10.33 -6.14 10.38
C GLY A 163 9.44 -6.88 9.36
N VAL A 164 9.91 -7.97 8.74
CA VAL A 164 9.11 -8.76 7.80
C VAL A 164 7.96 -9.52 8.48
N GLY A 165 8.11 -9.89 9.75
CA GLY A 165 7.07 -10.59 10.52
C GLY A 165 7.48 -11.90 11.16
N LYS A 166 8.77 -12.28 11.14
CA LYS A 166 9.30 -13.57 11.66
C LYS A 166 8.73 -13.96 13.04
N THR A 167 8.89 -13.12 14.05
CA THR A 167 8.43 -13.38 15.42
C THR A 167 6.91 -13.60 15.51
N THR A 168 6.12 -12.80 14.79
CA THR A 168 4.66 -12.97 14.74
C THR A 168 4.27 -14.25 14.01
N THR A 169 4.94 -14.56 12.89
CA THR A 169 4.71 -15.81 12.14
C THR A 169 5.10 -17.04 12.97
N ALA A 170 6.17 -16.98 13.76
CA ALA A 170 6.54 -18.04 14.70
C ALA A 170 5.43 -18.31 15.71
N GLY A 171 4.87 -17.24 16.31
CA GLY A 171 3.73 -17.36 17.23
C GLY A 171 2.49 -17.97 16.59
N LYS A 172 2.17 -17.59 15.34
CA LYS A 172 1.03 -18.18 14.60
C LYS A 172 1.22 -19.66 14.30
N LEU A 173 2.40 -20.05 13.81
CA LEU A 173 2.72 -21.45 13.53
C LEU A 173 2.73 -22.30 14.81
N ALA A 174 3.35 -21.79 15.88
CA ALA A 174 3.36 -22.47 17.18
C ALA A 174 1.96 -22.63 17.75
N SER A 175 1.13 -21.60 17.65
CA SER A 175 -0.26 -21.64 18.13
C SER A 175 -1.08 -22.67 17.36
N HIS A 176 -1.03 -22.67 16.03
CA HIS A 176 -1.71 -23.69 15.20
C HIS A 176 -1.24 -25.12 15.52
N TYR A 177 0.07 -25.32 15.72
CA TYR A 177 0.61 -26.63 16.05
C TYR A 177 0.20 -27.08 17.46
N ALA A 178 0.35 -26.20 18.46
CA ALA A 178 -0.01 -26.47 19.84
C ALA A 178 -1.51 -26.78 20.00
N MET A 179 -2.38 -26.08 19.25
CA MET A 179 -3.82 -26.37 19.23
C MET A 179 -4.16 -27.77 18.71
N ARG A 180 -3.34 -28.32 17.80
CA ARG A 180 -3.59 -29.63 17.18
C ARG A 180 -2.90 -30.79 17.90
N TRP A 181 -1.73 -30.57 18.48
CA TRP A 181 -0.91 -31.64 19.08
C TRP A 181 -0.53 -31.44 20.55
N GLY A 182 -0.87 -30.31 21.15
CA GLY A 182 -0.48 -29.95 22.51
C GLY A 182 0.73 -29.01 22.56
N ALA A 183 0.78 -28.15 23.57
CA ALA A 183 1.85 -27.18 23.76
C ALA A 183 3.18 -27.83 24.14
N ASP A 184 3.13 -28.98 24.82
CA ASP A 184 4.27 -29.81 25.20
C ASP A 184 5.05 -30.34 23.99
N GLN A 185 4.40 -30.43 22.83
CA GLN A 185 4.98 -30.92 21.58
C GLN A 185 5.75 -29.85 20.78
N VAL A 186 5.71 -28.58 21.22
CA VAL A 186 6.31 -27.44 20.52
C VAL A 186 7.36 -26.75 21.38
N ALA A 187 8.48 -26.35 20.78
CA ALA A 187 9.40 -25.38 21.37
C ALA A 187 9.67 -24.22 20.42
N LEU A 188 9.82 -23.04 21.01
CA LEU A 188 10.30 -21.83 20.35
C LEU A 188 11.78 -21.62 20.70
N VAL A 189 12.57 -21.22 19.71
CA VAL A 189 13.98 -20.86 19.89
C VAL A 189 14.20 -19.46 19.35
N SER A 190 14.71 -18.55 20.18
CA SER A 190 15.20 -17.25 19.69
C SER A 190 16.69 -17.35 19.38
N ALA A 191 17.05 -17.11 18.13
CA ALA A 191 18.45 -16.94 17.70
C ALA A 191 18.86 -15.45 17.64
N ASP A 192 18.05 -14.54 18.21
CA ASP A 192 18.41 -13.12 18.33
C ASP A 192 19.23 -12.87 19.61
N GLY A 193 20.56 -12.99 19.46
CA GLY A 193 21.55 -12.82 20.53
C GLY A 193 21.74 -11.37 21.02
N TYR A 194 21.26 -10.37 20.28
CA TYR A 194 21.64 -8.96 20.46
C TYR A 194 20.48 -8.02 20.83
N ARG A 195 19.23 -8.36 20.50
CA ARG A 195 18.08 -7.49 20.77
C ARG A 195 17.28 -7.90 22.01
N VAL A 196 17.52 -7.21 23.11
CA VAL A 196 16.78 -7.41 24.37
C VAL A 196 15.26 -7.18 24.20
N ALA A 197 14.83 -6.18 23.42
CA ALA A 197 13.42 -5.83 23.24
C ALA A 197 12.65 -6.71 22.23
N ALA A 198 13.31 -7.39 21.30
CA ALA A 198 12.65 -8.29 20.34
C ALA A 198 12.25 -9.63 20.99
N ARG A 199 12.96 -10.01 22.08
CA ARG A 199 12.70 -11.22 22.87
C ARG A 199 11.39 -11.16 23.65
N ASP A 200 10.94 -9.97 24.01
CA ASP A 200 9.73 -9.78 24.82
C ASP A 200 8.47 -10.27 24.10
N GLN A 201 8.38 -10.08 22.78
CA GLN A 201 7.22 -10.51 22.02
C GLN A 201 7.14 -12.04 21.88
N LEU A 202 8.26 -12.71 21.58
CA LEU A 202 8.29 -14.18 21.47
C LEU A 202 8.04 -14.85 22.83
N ARG A 203 8.56 -14.26 23.91
CA ARG A 203 8.30 -14.70 25.29
C ARG A 203 6.82 -14.62 25.66
N VAL A 204 6.14 -13.53 25.33
CA VAL A 204 4.70 -13.42 25.55
C VAL A 204 3.93 -14.51 24.81
N TYR A 205 4.29 -14.81 23.55
CA TYR A 205 3.66 -15.93 22.85
C TYR A 205 3.94 -17.28 23.52
N ALA A 206 5.16 -17.51 23.98
CA ALA A 206 5.53 -18.74 24.66
C ALA A 206 4.72 -18.96 25.95
N GLU A 207 4.64 -17.92 26.79
CA GLU A 207 3.88 -17.92 28.04
C GLU A 207 2.37 -18.12 27.80
N LEU A 208 1.79 -17.43 26.82
CA LEU A 208 0.36 -17.55 26.50
C LEU A 208 -0.02 -18.92 25.95
N LEU A 209 0.87 -19.55 25.18
CA LEU A 209 0.64 -20.87 24.57
C LEU A 209 1.06 -22.02 25.50
N GLY A 210 1.80 -21.74 26.58
CA GLY A 210 2.39 -22.77 27.44
C GLY A 210 3.49 -23.58 26.75
N VAL A 211 4.16 -23.02 25.74
CA VAL A 211 5.26 -23.67 25.00
C VAL A 211 6.61 -23.24 25.57
N GLU A 212 7.61 -24.11 25.48
CA GLU A 212 8.96 -23.78 25.95
C GLU A 212 9.64 -22.75 25.04
N LEU A 213 10.34 -21.79 25.64
CA LEU A 213 11.18 -20.83 24.93
C LEU A 213 12.64 -21.00 25.32
N HIS A 214 13.48 -21.27 24.32
CA HIS A 214 14.93 -21.42 24.47
C HIS A 214 15.66 -20.27 23.78
N LEU A 215 16.81 -19.87 24.35
CA LEU A 215 17.63 -18.81 23.79
C LEU A 215 18.94 -19.42 23.26
N LEU A 216 19.19 -19.23 21.97
CA LEU A 216 20.46 -19.63 21.37
C LEU A 216 21.48 -18.50 21.59
N SER A 217 22.43 -18.73 22.49
CA SER A 217 23.47 -17.74 22.80
C SER A 217 24.42 -17.54 21.61
N PRO A 218 24.99 -16.34 21.41
CA PRO A 218 25.98 -16.09 20.37
C PRO A 218 27.12 -17.12 20.41
N GLY A 219 27.53 -17.61 19.24
CA GLY A 219 28.60 -18.60 19.11
C GLY A 219 28.22 -20.05 19.46
N ARG A 220 26.97 -20.31 19.90
CA ARG A 220 26.42 -21.66 20.05
C ARG A 220 25.66 -22.06 18.80
N THR A 221 25.64 -23.37 18.53
CA THR A 221 24.86 -23.97 17.43
C THR A 221 23.62 -24.69 17.97
N LEU A 222 22.70 -25.07 17.08
CA LEU A 222 21.52 -25.88 17.45
C LEU A 222 21.89 -27.21 18.13
N ALA A 223 23.08 -27.74 17.91
CA ALA A 223 23.56 -28.94 18.60
C ALA A 223 23.59 -28.78 20.13
N SER A 224 23.78 -27.56 20.64
CA SER A 224 23.72 -27.29 22.08
C SER A 224 22.31 -27.46 22.69
N LEU A 225 21.27 -27.46 21.86
CA LEU A 225 19.87 -27.67 22.25
C LEU A 225 19.37 -29.08 21.89
N ALA A 226 20.25 -30.01 21.49
CA ALA A 226 19.86 -31.32 20.96
C ALA A 226 18.90 -32.11 21.85
N GLY A 227 19.03 -32.03 23.18
CA GLY A 227 18.09 -32.65 24.12
C GLY A 227 16.65 -32.17 23.90
N VAL A 228 16.45 -30.85 23.91
CA VAL A 228 15.15 -30.22 23.64
C VAL A 228 14.66 -30.54 22.23
N LEU A 229 15.55 -30.44 21.23
CA LEU A 229 15.18 -30.70 19.82
C LEU A 229 14.69 -32.15 19.59
N ASN A 230 15.14 -33.10 20.42
CA ASN A 230 14.76 -34.50 20.32
C ASN A 230 13.43 -34.81 21.03
N GLU A 231 13.13 -34.11 22.12
CA GLU A 231 11.90 -34.30 22.90
C GLU A 231 10.67 -33.67 22.25
N LYS A 232 10.85 -32.60 21.46
CA LYS A 232 9.76 -31.87 20.81
C LYS A 232 9.47 -32.42 19.42
N ARG A 233 8.19 -32.42 19.03
CA ARG A 233 7.78 -32.74 17.65
C ARG A 233 8.11 -31.61 16.69
N LEU A 234 7.86 -30.36 17.09
CA LEU A 234 8.15 -29.18 16.28
C LEU A 234 9.00 -28.19 17.07
N VAL A 235 10.06 -27.71 16.45
CA VAL A 235 10.87 -26.60 16.96
C VAL A 235 10.88 -25.48 15.95
N ILE A 236 10.45 -24.28 16.36
CA ILE A 236 10.42 -23.11 15.50
C ILE A 236 11.49 -22.12 15.96
N ILE A 237 12.40 -21.78 15.04
CA ILE A 237 13.50 -20.86 15.29
C ILE A 237 13.14 -19.49 14.72
N ASP A 238 13.02 -18.49 15.60
CA ASP A 238 12.93 -17.09 15.24
C ASP A 238 14.35 -16.50 15.15
N THR A 239 14.76 -16.13 13.94
CA THR A 239 16.11 -15.62 13.67
C THR A 239 16.16 -14.10 13.73
N VAL A 240 17.37 -13.55 13.89
CA VAL A 240 17.58 -12.11 13.78
C VAL A 240 17.25 -11.63 12.36
N GLY A 241 16.56 -10.50 12.25
CA GLY A 241 16.38 -9.85 10.95
C GLY A 241 17.67 -9.13 10.54
N LEU A 242 18.25 -9.54 9.42
CA LEU A 242 19.39 -8.85 8.80
C LEU A 242 18.95 -8.15 7.51
N GLY A 243 19.57 -7.04 7.15
CA GLY A 243 19.33 -6.42 5.85
C GLY A 243 19.79 -7.36 4.73
N GLN A 244 19.16 -7.31 3.56
CA GLN A 244 19.54 -8.16 2.42
C GLN A 244 20.94 -7.87 1.85
N ARG A 245 21.52 -6.72 2.19
CA ARG A 245 22.89 -6.31 1.84
C ARG A 245 23.90 -6.51 2.99
N ASP A 246 23.47 -7.11 4.10
CA ASP A 246 24.36 -7.35 5.23
C ASP A 246 25.29 -8.54 4.89
N GLU A 247 26.60 -8.30 4.91
CA GLU A 247 27.62 -9.32 4.59
C GLU A 247 27.59 -10.49 5.58
N ARG A 248 27.03 -10.28 6.78
CA ARG A 248 26.94 -11.28 7.86
C ARG A 248 25.77 -12.25 7.70
N LEU A 249 25.00 -12.17 6.61
CA LEU A 249 23.86 -13.08 6.38
C LEU A 249 24.27 -14.56 6.46
N ALA A 250 25.35 -14.95 5.79
CA ALA A 250 25.83 -16.34 5.79
C ALA A 250 26.31 -16.78 7.19
N GLU A 251 27.03 -15.91 7.89
CA GLU A 251 27.47 -16.16 9.28
C GLU A 251 26.28 -16.32 10.22
N GLY A 252 25.21 -15.56 10.01
CA GLY A 252 23.97 -15.67 10.79
C GLY A 252 23.22 -16.98 10.60
N PHE A 253 23.42 -17.68 9.47
CA PHE A 253 22.78 -18.96 9.18
C PHE A 253 23.61 -20.16 9.63
N ALA A 254 24.93 -20.03 9.75
CA ALA A 254 25.82 -21.11 10.16
C ALA A 254 25.39 -21.83 11.46
N PRO A 255 24.91 -21.16 12.52
CA PRO A 255 24.44 -21.82 13.74
C PRO A 255 23.25 -22.76 13.55
N LEU A 256 22.51 -22.61 12.44
CA LEU A 256 21.28 -23.34 12.12
C LEU A 256 21.58 -24.65 11.36
N VAL A 257 22.83 -24.86 10.96
CA VAL A 257 23.28 -25.99 10.13
C VAL A 257 23.84 -27.10 11.01
N GLY A 258 23.64 -28.36 10.60
CA GLY A 258 24.26 -29.53 11.24
C GLY A 258 23.52 -30.11 12.44
N GLY A 259 22.24 -29.81 12.63
CA GLY A 259 21.39 -30.47 13.63
C GLY A 259 20.95 -31.88 13.21
N ALA A 260 20.78 -32.81 14.17
CA ALA A 260 20.48 -34.23 13.94
C ALA A 260 19.21 -34.52 13.12
N ARG A 261 18.21 -33.62 13.15
CA ARG A 261 16.95 -33.73 12.40
C ARG A 261 16.93 -32.92 11.09
N GLY A 262 18.02 -32.23 10.76
CA GLY A 262 18.05 -31.23 9.69
C GLY A 262 17.20 -30.00 10.01
N THR A 263 17.59 -28.84 9.49
CA THR A 263 16.84 -27.58 9.66
C THR A 263 16.19 -27.22 8.34
N ARG A 264 14.86 -27.12 8.34
CA ARG A 264 14.09 -26.62 7.20
C ARG A 264 14.01 -25.10 7.30
N ALA A 265 14.60 -24.40 6.34
CA ALA A 265 14.56 -22.95 6.31
C ALA A 265 13.40 -22.45 5.43
N VAL A 266 12.68 -21.44 5.92
CA VAL A 266 11.58 -20.80 5.20
C VAL A 266 11.84 -19.30 5.14
N LEU A 267 11.83 -18.75 3.93
CA LEU A 267 11.99 -17.32 3.68
C LEU A 267 10.68 -16.61 3.95
N LEU A 268 10.70 -15.47 4.62
CA LEU A 268 9.55 -14.59 4.76
C LEU A 268 9.70 -13.42 3.80
N LEU A 269 8.67 -13.17 3.01
CA LEU A 269 8.60 -12.03 2.08
C LEU A 269 7.46 -11.08 2.48
N ASN A 270 7.74 -9.78 2.45
CA ASN A 270 6.76 -8.73 2.72
C ASN A 270 5.99 -8.43 1.43
N ALA A 271 4.72 -8.80 1.35
CA ALA A 271 3.88 -8.57 0.18
C ALA A 271 3.72 -7.09 -0.18
N ALA A 272 3.91 -6.17 0.77
CA ALA A 272 3.84 -4.73 0.54
C ALA A 272 5.15 -4.11 0.02
N SER A 273 6.20 -4.92 -0.17
CA SER A 273 7.49 -4.45 -0.72
C SER A 273 7.47 -4.34 -2.25
N GLN A 274 8.36 -3.51 -2.79
CA GLN A 274 8.57 -3.38 -4.24
C GLN A 274 9.23 -4.65 -4.82
N ALA A 275 8.97 -4.95 -6.10
CA ALA A 275 9.51 -6.13 -6.79
C ALA A 275 11.03 -6.20 -6.71
N GLU A 276 11.73 -5.09 -6.92
CA GLU A 276 13.19 -5.02 -6.89
C GLU A 276 13.74 -5.37 -5.51
N THR A 277 13.04 -4.95 -4.45
CA THR A 277 13.41 -5.28 -3.07
C THR A 277 13.16 -6.77 -2.79
N LEU A 278 12.04 -7.31 -3.27
CA LEU A 278 11.69 -8.71 -3.09
C LEU A 278 12.66 -9.64 -3.81
N ASP A 279 13.06 -9.29 -5.04
CA ASP A 279 14.04 -10.02 -5.82
C ASP A 279 15.43 -9.98 -5.17
N GLU A 280 15.85 -8.79 -4.69
CA GLU A 280 17.11 -8.61 -3.98
C GLU A 280 17.15 -9.44 -2.68
N VAL A 281 16.07 -9.41 -1.90
CA VAL A 281 15.93 -10.23 -0.68
C VAL A 281 16.02 -11.71 -1.03
N SER A 282 15.24 -12.18 -2.00
CA SER A 282 15.20 -13.59 -2.40
C SER A 282 16.57 -14.07 -2.88
N THR A 283 17.24 -13.30 -3.73
CA THR A 283 18.54 -13.64 -4.29
C THR A 283 19.63 -13.69 -3.22
N HIS A 284 19.76 -12.65 -2.39
CA HIS A 284 20.82 -12.60 -1.38
C HIS A 284 20.62 -13.62 -0.25
N TYR A 285 19.39 -13.79 0.25
CA TYR A 285 19.12 -14.77 1.29
C TYR A 285 19.35 -16.21 0.80
N ARG A 286 18.96 -16.54 -0.44
CA ARG A 286 19.22 -17.86 -1.02
C ARG A 286 20.71 -18.10 -1.24
N ARG A 287 21.45 -17.10 -1.71
CA ARG A 287 22.91 -17.18 -1.85
C ARG A 287 23.58 -17.43 -0.51
N ALA A 288 23.23 -16.67 0.51
CA ALA A 288 23.76 -16.84 1.86
C ALA A 288 23.39 -18.20 2.47
N ALA A 289 22.16 -18.68 2.27
CA ALA A 289 21.74 -20.01 2.70
C ALA A 289 22.58 -21.11 2.03
N ARG A 290 22.80 -21.03 0.71
CA ARG A 290 23.66 -21.98 -0.02
C ARG A 290 25.11 -21.96 0.47
N GLN A 291 25.65 -20.77 0.76
CA GLN A 291 27.00 -20.63 1.34
C GLN A 291 27.11 -21.29 2.72
N ALA A 292 26.04 -21.21 3.52
CA ALA A 292 25.96 -21.90 4.81
C ALA A 292 25.70 -23.41 4.69
N GLY A 293 25.37 -23.94 3.49
CA GLY A 293 25.03 -25.35 3.28
C GLY A 293 23.55 -25.68 3.52
N MET A 294 22.66 -24.70 3.36
CA MET A 294 21.20 -24.84 3.48
C MET A 294 20.50 -24.57 2.14
N THR A 295 19.31 -25.14 1.99
CA THR A 295 18.38 -24.76 0.92
C THR A 295 17.31 -23.80 1.47
N LEU A 296 16.90 -22.84 0.65
CA LEU A 296 15.91 -21.83 1.00
C LEU A 296 14.98 -21.60 -0.18
N ASP A 297 14.12 -22.59 -0.41
CA ASP A 297 13.18 -22.58 -1.53
C ASP A 297 11.73 -22.40 -1.06
N ASP A 298 11.45 -22.61 0.22
CA ASP A 298 10.13 -22.44 0.81
C ASP A 298 9.91 -20.99 1.27
N VAL A 299 8.71 -20.46 1.06
CA VAL A 299 8.36 -19.07 1.38
C VAL A 299 7.05 -18.94 2.15
N ILE A 300 7.00 -18.03 3.12
CA ILE A 300 5.76 -17.54 3.74
C ILE A 300 5.56 -16.08 3.33
N ILE A 301 4.40 -15.79 2.76
CA ILE A 301 4.01 -14.44 2.38
C ILE A 301 3.48 -13.72 3.62
N THR A 302 3.97 -12.52 3.88
CA THR A 302 3.57 -11.72 5.04
C THR A 302 3.03 -10.36 4.65
N LYS A 303 2.21 -9.75 5.52
CA LYS A 303 1.64 -8.40 5.35
C LYS A 303 0.86 -8.25 4.04
N SER A 304 0.16 -9.31 3.62
CA SER A 304 -0.64 -9.26 2.40
C SER A 304 -1.85 -8.33 2.53
N ASP A 305 -2.28 -8.02 3.74
CA ASP A 305 -3.30 -7.02 4.06
C ASP A 305 -2.82 -5.57 3.89
N GLU A 306 -1.50 -5.34 3.91
CA GLU A 306 -0.88 -4.03 3.68
C GLU A 306 -0.46 -3.84 2.22
N ALA A 307 -0.51 -4.90 1.40
CA ALA A 307 -0.06 -4.88 0.02
C ALA A 307 -1.07 -4.20 -0.90
N ALA A 308 -0.64 -3.13 -1.59
CA ALA A 308 -1.46 -2.49 -2.61
C ALA A 308 -1.62 -3.34 -3.88
N ARG A 309 -0.59 -4.15 -4.21
CA ARG A 309 -0.58 -5.07 -5.34
C ARG A 309 0.21 -6.32 -4.98
N LEU A 310 -0.38 -7.49 -5.22
CA LEU A 310 0.27 -8.78 -5.00
C LEU A 310 1.05 -9.27 -6.22
N ALA A 311 0.73 -8.81 -7.43
CA ALA A 311 1.37 -9.32 -8.65
C ALA A 311 2.91 -9.20 -8.65
N PRO A 312 3.53 -8.10 -8.18
CA PRO A 312 5.00 -8.00 -8.13
C PRO A 312 5.63 -9.06 -7.22
N LEU A 313 4.96 -9.44 -6.13
CA LEU A 313 5.41 -10.53 -5.27
C LEU A 313 5.25 -11.88 -5.97
N LEU A 314 4.11 -12.13 -6.60
CA LEU A 314 3.88 -13.39 -7.32
C LEU A 314 4.88 -13.56 -8.47
N ASP A 315 5.18 -12.49 -9.19
CA ASP A 315 6.18 -12.46 -10.25
C ASP A 315 7.56 -12.90 -9.73
N VAL A 316 8.02 -12.32 -8.61
CA VAL A 316 9.30 -12.70 -7.98
C VAL A 316 9.26 -14.15 -7.47
N VAL A 317 8.18 -14.57 -6.82
CA VAL A 317 8.05 -15.96 -6.32
C VAL A 317 8.12 -16.96 -7.47
N ILE A 318 7.40 -16.70 -8.57
CA ILE A 318 7.43 -17.52 -9.79
C ILE A 318 8.81 -17.50 -10.43
N GLY A 319 9.39 -16.32 -10.65
CA GLY A 319 10.67 -16.14 -11.32
C GLY A 319 11.84 -16.77 -10.54
N GLN A 320 11.79 -16.75 -9.22
CA GLN A 320 12.79 -17.37 -8.34
C GLN A 320 12.54 -18.87 -8.10
N GLY A 321 11.38 -19.39 -8.51
CA GLY A 321 10.96 -20.78 -8.27
C GLY A 321 10.77 -21.10 -6.79
N LEU A 322 10.31 -20.12 -6.00
CA LEU A 322 10.01 -20.30 -4.58
C LEU A 322 8.68 -21.06 -4.41
N ARG A 323 8.53 -21.77 -3.30
CA ARG A 323 7.37 -22.60 -2.96
C ARG A 323 6.58 -21.98 -1.80
N PRO A 324 5.47 -21.29 -2.06
CA PRO A 324 4.65 -20.69 -1.00
C PRO A 324 3.97 -21.72 -0.10
N TRP A 325 4.07 -21.53 1.21
CA TRP A 325 3.42 -22.39 2.22
C TRP A 325 2.18 -21.75 2.83
N PHE A 326 2.33 -20.53 3.32
CA PHE A 326 1.25 -19.79 3.97
C PHE A 326 1.27 -18.31 3.58
N GLN A 327 0.11 -17.67 3.77
CA GLN A 327 -0.05 -16.22 3.69
C GLN A 327 -0.52 -15.68 5.04
N CYS A 328 0.15 -14.63 5.52
CA CYS A 328 -0.26 -13.84 6.68
C CYS A 328 -0.95 -12.55 6.24
N HIS A 329 -2.21 -12.39 6.62
CA HIS A 329 -3.08 -11.28 6.20
C HIS A 329 -3.57 -10.41 7.37
N GLY A 330 -2.74 -10.27 8.41
CA GLY A 330 -3.05 -9.45 9.58
C GLY A 330 -2.21 -9.79 10.82
N GLN A 331 -2.54 -9.17 11.95
CA GLN A 331 -1.77 -9.22 13.20
C GLN A 331 -2.32 -10.20 14.25
N ARG A 332 -3.51 -10.77 14.07
CA ARG A 332 -4.11 -11.70 15.04
C ARG A 332 -3.43 -13.04 15.02
N VAL A 333 -3.24 -13.61 16.20
CA VAL A 333 -2.63 -14.92 16.42
C VAL A 333 -3.67 -15.82 17.10
N PRO A 334 -4.02 -16.99 16.52
CA PRO A 334 -3.47 -17.62 15.31
C PRO A 334 -4.17 -17.27 13.99
N GLU A 335 -5.24 -16.47 14.02
CA GLU A 335 -6.29 -16.49 12.97
C GLU A 335 -5.84 -15.94 11.61
N ASP A 336 -4.89 -15.00 11.58
CA ASP A 336 -4.47 -14.35 10.34
C ASP A 336 -3.32 -15.11 9.63
N LEU A 337 -3.31 -16.45 9.67
CA LEU A 337 -2.40 -17.34 8.93
C LEU A 337 -3.25 -18.38 8.18
N ALA A 338 -3.14 -18.42 6.85
CA ALA A 338 -3.89 -19.34 6.02
C ALA A 338 -3.00 -20.01 4.94
N PRO A 339 -3.33 -21.24 4.51
CA PRO A 339 -2.81 -21.81 3.27
C PRO A 339 -3.09 -20.89 2.07
N LEU A 340 -2.29 -21.01 1.01
CA LEU A 340 -2.54 -20.28 -0.23
C LEU A 340 -3.41 -21.13 -1.15
N ASP A 341 -4.46 -20.52 -1.68
CA ASP A 341 -5.09 -20.97 -2.91
C ASP A 341 -4.44 -20.18 -4.06
N GLY A 342 -3.67 -20.87 -4.90
CA GLY A 342 -2.89 -20.23 -5.96
C GLY A 342 -3.75 -19.51 -6.99
N VAL A 343 -4.91 -20.07 -7.33
CA VAL A 343 -5.84 -19.48 -8.30
C VAL A 343 -6.49 -18.24 -7.68
N GLU A 344 -6.94 -18.34 -6.44
CA GLU A 344 -7.54 -17.20 -5.73
C GLU A 344 -6.52 -16.08 -5.51
N LEU A 345 -5.27 -16.40 -5.18
CA LEU A 345 -4.22 -15.41 -4.99
C LEU A 345 -3.85 -14.68 -6.30
N VAL A 346 -3.82 -15.41 -7.42
CA VAL A 346 -3.62 -14.82 -8.75
C VAL A 346 -4.83 -13.97 -9.12
N ARG A 347 -6.06 -14.44 -8.90
CA ARG A 347 -7.28 -13.62 -9.10
C ARG A 347 -7.23 -12.34 -8.28
N GLN A 348 -6.83 -12.42 -7.02
CA GLN A 348 -6.65 -11.25 -6.18
C GLN A 348 -5.60 -10.31 -6.77
N ALA A 349 -4.45 -10.81 -7.22
CA ALA A 349 -3.43 -9.99 -7.87
C ALA A 349 -3.93 -9.31 -9.17
N LEU A 350 -4.68 -10.04 -10.01
CA LEU A 350 -5.26 -9.51 -11.24
C LEU A 350 -6.39 -8.53 -10.97
N ASN A 351 -7.18 -8.74 -9.92
CA ASN A 351 -8.24 -7.82 -9.53
C ASN A 351 -7.69 -6.57 -8.84
N GLN A 352 -6.56 -6.68 -8.13
CA GLN A 352 -5.80 -5.54 -7.61
C GLN A 352 -5.13 -4.75 -8.74
N GLY A 353 -4.74 -5.42 -9.83
CA GLY A 353 -4.25 -4.81 -11.06
C GLY A 353 -5.32 -4.20 -11.96
N GLY A 354 -6.49 -4.81 -11.95
CA GLY A 354 -7.74 -4.31 -12.50
C GLY A 354 -8.34 -3.18 -11.67
N SER A 355 -7.72 -2.80 -10.55
CA SER A 355 -8.08 -1.60 -9.77
C SER A 355 -7.59 -0.31 -10.42
N ARG A 356 -7.80 -0.22 -11.75
CA ARG A 356 -8.27 0.99 -12.42
C ARG A 356 -9.58 0.72 -13.15
N THR A 357 -10.50 0.00 -12.52
CA THR A 357 -11.95 0.22 -12.64
C THR A 357 -12.57 -0.11 -11.28
N GLY A 358 -13.67 0.58 -10.94
CA GLY A 358 -14.24 0.58 -9.61
C GLY A 358 -14.45 -0.82 -9.02
N GLY A 359 -14.18 -0.97 -7.73
CA GLY A 359 -14.47 -2.20 -7.01
C GLY A 359 -15.95 -2.58 -7.14
N ALA A 360 -16.23 -3.51 -8.06
CA ALA A 360 -17.37 -4.37 -7.98
C ALA A 360 -17.06 -5.40 -6.90
N LEU A 361 -17.50 -5.11 -5.68
CA LEU A 361 -18.06 -6.16 -4.83
C LEU A 361 -19.16 -6.87 -5.64
N PRO A 362 -19.50 -8.14 -5.37
CA PRO A 362 -20.53 -8.86 -6.12
C PRO A 362 -21.84 -8.07 -6.06
N PHE A 363 -22.11 -7.32 -7.14
CA PHE A 363 -23.15 -6.30 -7.20
C PHE A 363 -24.08 -6.69 -8.33
N ASN A 364 -25.36 -6.88 -7.99
CA ASN A 364 -26.44 -6.96 -8.96
C ASN A 364 -27.14 -5.59 -8.94
N PRO A 365 -26.85 -4.68 -9.91
CA PRO A 365 -27.40 -3.33 -9.95
C PRO A 365 -28.94 -3.31 -9.91
N LEU A 366 -29.56 -4.31 -10.53
CA LEU A 366 -31.01 -4.41 -10.61
C LEU A 366 -31.63 -4.79 -9.26
N ALA A 367 -30.98 -5.68 -8.49
CA ALA A 367 -31.48 -6.15 -7.20
C ALA A 367 -31.42 -5.11 -6.07
N GLN A 368 -30.61 -4.05 -6.20
CA GLN A 368 -30.38 -3.05 -5.13
C GLN A 368 -30.87 -1.63 -5.45
N THR A 369 -31.56 -1.44 -6.59
CA THR A 369 -32.09 -0.13 -7.03
C THR A 369 -32.94 0.57 -5.97
N GLY A 370 -33.80 -0.17 -5.26
CA GLY A 370 -34.64 0.41 -4.19
C GLY A 370 -33.82 0.95 -3.00
N THR A 371 -32.79 0.22 -2.57
CA THR A 371 -31.88 0.65 -1.50
C THR A 371 -31.10 1.90 -1.88
N LEU A 372 -30.65 1.98 -3.14
CA LEU A 372 -29.95 3.14 -3.69
C LEU A 372 -30.84 4.38 -3.70
N VAL A 373 -32.06 4.26 -4.24
CA VAL A 373 -33.03 5.37 -4.34
C VAL A 373 -33.38 5.90 -2.94
N ASN A 374 -33.71 5.02 -2.00
CA ASN A 374 -34.04 5.43 -0.63
C ASN A 374 -32.87 6.11 0.08
N THR A 375 -31.64 5.63 -0.15
CA THR A 375 -30.44 6.25 0.40
C THR A 375 -30.24 7.67 -0.12
N LEU A 376 -30.35 7.88 -1.44
CA LEU A 376 -30.22 9.21 -2.04
C LEU A 376 -31.34 10.17 -1.63
N THR A 377 -32.57 9.67 -1.48
CA THR A 377 -33.70 10.48 -1.00
C THR A 377 -33.47 10.99 0.41
N ASP A 378 -33.02 10.12 1.33
CA ASP A 378 -32.74 10.53 2.70
C ASP A 378 -31.54 11.49 2.77
N LEU A 379 -30.49 11.27 1.96
CA LEU A 379 -29.38 12.21 1.86
C LEU A 379 -29.83 13.60 1.35
N ARG A 380 -30.69 13.66 0.33
CA ARG A 380 -31.23 14.94 -0.18
C ARG A 380 -32.11 15.67 0.83
N ARG A 381 -32.86 14.93 1.65
CA ARG A 381 -33.75 15.51 2.66
C ARG A 381 -32.98 16.00 3.87
N ASP A 382 -32.07 15.19 4.39
CA ASP A 382 -31.53 15.35 5.74
C ASP A 382 -30.08 15.89 5.77
N VAL A 383 -29.41 16.03 4.60
CA VAL A 383 -28.08 16.64 4.51
C VAL A 383 -28.18 18.03 3.85
N PRO A 384 -28.01 19.12 4.62
CA PRO A 384 -28.00 20.47 4.08
C PRO A 384 -26.97 20.64 2.95
N GLY A 385 -27.40 21.21 1.83
CA GLY A 385 -26.51 21.45 0.68
C GLY A 385 -26.08 20.20 -0.09
N PHE A 386 -26.74 19.03 0.11
CA PHE A 386 -26.43 17.82 -0.65
C PHE A 386 -26.58 17.99 -2.17
N SER A 387 -27.49 18.85 -2.62
CA SER A 387 -27.66 19.19 -4.03
C SER A 387 -26.40 19.77 -4.67
N TRP A 388 -25.60 20.51 -3.90
CA TRP A 388 -24.31 21.03 -4.37
C TRP A 388 -23.28 19.90 -4.52
N LEU A 389 -23.28 18.91 -3.61
CA LEU A 389 -22.43 17.73 -3.75
C LEU A 389 -22.79 16.94 -5.02
N GLU A 390 -24.08 16.79 -5.32
CA GLU A 390 -24.56 16.16 -6.56
C GLU A 390 -24.10 16.94 -7.81
N GLN A 391 -24.13 18.27 -7.79
CA GLN A 391 -23.62 19.10 -8.90
C GLN A 391 -22.11 18.93 -9.09
N ALA A 392 -21.35 18.95 -7.99
CA ALA A 392 -19.90 18.73 -8.04
C ALA A 392 -19.53 17.37 -8.63
N LEU A 393 -20.28 16.32 -8.27
CA LEU A 393 -20.14 14.97 -8.83
C LEU A 393 -20.52 14.89 -10.30
N ALA A 394 -21.55 15.61 -10.72
CA ALA A 394 -21.96 15.73 -12.12
C ALA A 394 -21.02 16.59 -12.98
N GLY A 395 -19.86 16.98 -12.46
CA GLY A 395 -18.91 17.86 -13.14
C GLY A 395 -19.34 19.31 -13.27
N GLN A 396 -20.50 19.68 -12.74
CA GLN A 396 -20.99 21.05 -12.70
C GLN A 396 -20.31 21.82 -11.57
N TRP A 397 -19.08 22.25 -11.83
CA TRP A 397 -18.30 23.01 -10.86
C TRP A 397 -18.77 24.46 -10.79
N GLN A 398 -19.07 24.90 -9.57
CA GLN A 398 -19.17 26.32 -9.23
C GLN A 398 -17.92 26.72 -8.43
N ARG A 399 -17.42 27.93 -8.70
CA ARG A 399 -16.18 28.43 -8.07
C ARG A 399 -16.24 28.48 -6.55
N GLN A 400 -17.43 28.68 -5.99
CA GLN A 400 -17.67 28.69 -4.56
C GLN A 400 -18.98 27.95 -4.26
N PRO A 401 -19.00 27.00 -3.31
CA PRO A 401 -20.26 26.46 -2.82
C PRO A 401 -21.10 27.54 -2.14
N PRO A 402 -22.44 27.43 -2.16
CA PRO A 402 -23.25 28.17 -1.21
C PRO A 402 -22.87 27.68 0.19
N LEU A 403 -22.22 28.55 0.96
CA LEU A 403 -22.09 28.34 2.39
C LEU A 403 -23.49 28.35 3.03
N PRO A 404 -23.71 27.63 4.13
CA PRO A 404 -25.01 27.58 4.77
C PRO A 404 -25.49 29.01 5.11
N PRO A 405 -26.76 29.33 4.87
CA PRO A 405 -27.32 30.62 5.26
C PRO A 405 -27.40 30.70 6.79
N GLY A 406 -26.66 31.63 7.39
CA GLY A 406 -26.72 31.93 8.82
C GLY A 406 -25.40 32.50 9.34
N ASP A 407 -25.48 33.38 10.34
CA ASP A 407 -24.35 34.00 11.07
C ASP A 407 -23.48 32.99 11.87
N GLU A 408 -23.54 31.71 11.56
CA GLU A 408 -22.94 30.68 12.40
C GLU A 408 -21.46 30.44 12.08
N ALA A 409 -20.61 30.81 13.05
CA ALA A 409 -19.16 30.64 12.97
C ALA A 409 -18.72 29.19 12.71
N GLY A 410 -18.15 28.94 11.53
CA GLY A 410 -17.49 27.69 11.13
C GLY A 410 -15.97 27.75 11.26
N TRP A 411 -15.30 26.67 10.88
CA TRP A 411 -13.84 26.53 10.96
C TRP A 411 -13.22 26.40 9.58
N LEU A 412 -12.21 27.22 9.29
CA LEU A 412 -11.48 27.19 8.03
C LEU A 412 -10.13 26.50 8.21
N PHE A 413 -9.99 25.29 7.68
CA PHE A 413 -8.74 24.54 7.66
C PHE A 413 -7.94 24.86 6.40
N TRP A 414 -6.81 25.53 6.58
CA TRP A 414 -5.93 25.90 5.47
C TRP A 414 -5.11 24.70 4.97
N PRO A 415 -5.01 24.47 3.66
CA PRO A 415 -4.23 23.37 3.12
C PRO A 415 -2.72 23.66 3.25
N ALA A 416 -1.92 22.60 3.34
CA ALA A 416 -0.46 22.74 3.37
C ALA A 416 0.13 23.03 1.97
N ALA A 417 -0.54 22.59 0.91
CA ALA A 417 -0.14 22.76 -0.49
C ALA A 417 -0.98 23.84 -1.19
N ARG A 418 -0.40 24.52 -2.18
CA ARG A 418 -1.00 25.70 -2.85
C ARG A 418 -2.10 25.35 -3.86
N ASP A 419 -2.19 24.10 -4.26
CA ASP A 419 -3.07 23.54 -5.28
C ASP A 419 -4.30 22.81 -4.69
N GLN A 420 -4.49 22.89 -3.38
CA GLN A 420 -5.59 22.24 -2.68
C GLN A 420 -6.65 23.26 -2.26
N ALA A 421 -7.92 22.85 -2.31
CA ALA A 421 -8.99 23.61 -1.69
C ALA A 421 -8.82 23.64 -0.16
N ALA A 422 -9.11 24.78 0.46
CA ALA A 422 -9.29 24.86 1.90
C ALA A 422 -10.58 24.12 2.31
N LEU A 423 -10.62 23.65 3.55
CA LEU A 423 -11.77 22.93 4.08
C LEU A 423 -12.50 23.84 5.07
N VAL A 424 -13.76 24.17 4.77
CA VAL A 424 -14.67 24.84 5.71
C VAL A 424 -15.47 23.75 6.41
N LEU A 425 -15.42 23.69 7.74
CA LEU A 425 -16.21 22.78 8.57
C LEU A 425 -17.30 23.58 9.29
N GLY A 426 -18.57 23.18 9.12
CA GLY A 426 -19.72 23.72 9.84
C GLY A 426 -19.84 23.16 11.25
N LYS A 427 -20.71 23.78 12.06
CA LYS A 427 -20.96 23.33 13.45
C LYS A 427 -21.63 21.96 13.53
N GLU A 428 -22.46 21.61 12.54
CA GLU A 428 -23.12 20.31 12.47
C GLU A 428 -22.25 19.23 11.80
N GLY A 429 -21.00 19.55 11.47
CA GLY A 429 -20.07 18.62 10.84
C GLY A 429 -20.20 18.52 9.32
N GLU A 430 -20.97 19.41 8.68
CA GLU A 430 -20.85 19.60 7.24
C GLU A 430 -19.46 20.12 6.88
N ALA A 431 -19.03 19.87 5.65
CA ALA A 431 -17.87 20.54 5.14
C ALA A 431 -17.97 20.92 3.67
N TRP A 432 -17.35 22.04 3.35
CA TRP A 432 -17.34 22.64 2.03
C TRP A 432 -15.91 22.92 1.61
N PRO A 433 -15.56 22.72 0.34
CA PRO A 433 -14.30 23.23 -0.18
C PRO A 433 -14.38 24.75 -0.31
N LEU A 434 -13.27 25.43 -0.07
CA LEU A 434 -13.10 26.83 -0.39
C LEU A 434 -11.85 26.98 -1.25
N TRP A 435 -12.01 27.56 -2.44
CA TRP A 435 -10.91 27.78 -3.37
C TRP A 435 -10.32 29.16 -3.11
N PRO A 436 -9.15 29.24 -2.46
CA PRO A 436 -8.54 30.53 -2.21
C PRO A 436 -8.01 31.15 -3.50
N PRO A 437 -7.84 32.47 -3.56
CA PRO A 437 -7.12 33.12 -4.63
C PRO A 437 -5.68 32.59 -4.69
N ASN A 438 -5.12 32.51 -5.90
CA ASN A 438 -3.75 32.07 -6.12
C ASN A 438 -2.76 33.11 -5.56
N GLU A 439 -2.49 33.05 -4.27
CA GLU A 439 -1.63 33.98 -3.55
C GLU A 439 -0.46 33.26 -2.87
N ALA A 440 0.72 33.87 -2.96
CA ALA A 440 1.95 33.25 -2.46
C ALA A 440 2.07 33.21 -0.92
N SER A 441 1.30 34.03 -0.18
CA SER A 441 1.46 34.22 1.26
C SER A 441 0.23 33.82 2.08
N GLN A 442 0.43 33.04 3.15
CA GLN A 442 -0.63 32.63 4.08
C GLN A 442 -1.40 33.80 4.70
N VAL A 443 -0.77 34.97 4.89
CA VAL A 443 -1.44 36.15 5.46
C VAL A 443 -2.46 36.74 4.49
N ARG A 444 -2.11 36.91 3.20
CA ARG A 444 -3.06 37.45 2.22
C ARG A 444 -4.25 36.53 1.99
N CYS A 445 -3.99 35.22 1.98
CA CYS A 445 -5.02 34.19 1.98
C CYS A 445 -6.01 34.32 3.15
N LEU A 446 -5.51 34.54 4.37
CA LEU A 446 -6.34 34.79 5.55
C LEU A 446 -7.08 36.13 5.46
N GLN A 447 -6.46 37.18 4.92
CA GLN A 447 -7.10 38.47 4.68
C GLN A 447 -8.27 38.36 3.70
N TRP A 448 -8.07 37.64 2.59
CA TRP A 448 -9.12 37.37 1.63
C TRP A 448 -10.28 36.62 2.28
N CYS A 449 -9.98 35.57 3.06
CA CYS A 449 -11.02 34.82 3.76
C CYS A 449 -11.78 35.67 4.76
N HIS A 450 -11.09 36.42 5.61
CA HIS A 450 -11.74 37.29 6.60
C HIS A 450 -12.63 38.36 5.93
N ARG A 451 -12.23 38.87 4.76
CA ARG A 451 -13.01 39.85 4.00
C ARG A 451 -14.31 39.27 3.43
N HIS A 452 -14.30 38.03 2.95
CA HIS A 452 -15.44 37.41 2.28
C HIS A 452 -16.29 36.54 3.22
N TYR A 453 -15.69 36.04 4.28
CA TYR A 453 -16.27 35.10 5.24
C TYR A 453 -15.83 35.46 6.67
N PRO A 454 -16.26 36.63 7.19
CA PRO A 454 -15.81 37.15 8.48
C PRO A 454 -16.22 36.25 9.67
N SER A 455 -17.25 35.42 9.52
CA SER A 455 -17.71 34.47 10.54
C SER A 455 -16.83 33.22 10.64
N LEU A 456 -15.97 32.92 9.66
CA LEU A 456 -15.13 31.72 9.68
C LEU A 456 -13.87 31.94 10.51
N MET A 457 -13.67 31.08 11.51
CA MET A 457 -12.46 31.09 12.32
C MET A 457 -11.34 30.31 11.62
N PRO A 458 -10.14 30.91 11.44
CA PRO A 458 -9.00 30.23 10.84
C PRO A 458 -8.40 29.15 11.76
N VAL A 459 -8.20 27.97 11.16
CA VAL A 459 -7.48 26.83 11.75
C VAL A 459 -6.12 26.67 11.07
N LEU A 460 -5.08 26.91 11.85
CA LEU A 460 -3.69 26.83 11.41
C LEU A 460 -3.15 25.40 11.52
N SER A 461 -2.27 25.02 10.60
CA SER A 461 -1.66 23.68 10.53
C SER A 461 -0.53 23.45 11.54
N GLY A 462 -0.15 24.47 12.30
CA GLY A 462 0.96 24.46 13.24
C GLY A 462 1.04 25.75 14.04
N VAL A 463 2.08 25.90 14.85
CA VAL A 463 2.37 27.13 15.60
C VAL A 463 2.34 28.32 14.63
N PRO A 464 1.54 29.38 14.89
CA PRO A 464 1.49 30.53 13.99
C PRO A 464 2.87 31.15 13.87
N ARG A 465 3.30 31.42 12.63
CA ARG A 465 4.48 32.24 12.37
C ARG A 465 4.23 33.65 12.87
N ALA A 466 5.29 34.34 13.29
CA ALA A 466 5.20 35.71 13.82
C ALA A 466 4.41 36.69 12.93
N THR A 467 4.50 36.56 11.61
CA THR A 467 3.76 37.41 10.65
C THR A 467 2.25 37.16 10.68
N VAL A 468 1.84 35.89 10.74
CA VAL A 468 0.43 35.48 10.83
C VAL A 468 -0.15 35.88 12.18
N TRP A 469 0.58 35.60 13.27
CA TRP A 469 0.13 35.96 14.61
C TRP A 469 -0.07 37.47 14.77
N ARG A 470 0.92 38.29 14.39
CA ARG A 470 0.80 39.76 14.48
C ARG A 470 -0.37 40.32 13.67
N TRP A 471 -0.78 39.62 12.61
CA TRP A 471 -1.94 40.04 11.83
C TRP A 471 -3.24 39.65 12.54
N LEU A 472 -3.36 38.40 13.00
CA LEU A 472 -4.52 37.92 13.77
C LEU A 472 -4.76 38.80 15.02
N ASP A 473 -3.70 39.06 15.77
CA ASP A 473 -3.70 39.89 16.98
C ASP A 473 -4.13 41.34 16.68
N ARG A 474 -3.54 41.99 15.67
CA ARG A 474 -3.92 43.35 15.25
C ARG A 474 -5.35 43.48 14.75
N GLN A 475 -5.96 42.40 14.28
CA GLN A 475 -7.33 42.42 13.77
C GLN A 475 -8.34 41.92 14.80
N GLY A 476 -7.90 41.44 15.98
CA GLY A 476 -8.77 40.83 16.98
C GLY A 476 -9.45 39.56 16.48
N ILE A 477 -8.83 38.84 15.54
CA ILE A 477 -9.40 37.64 14.94
C ILE A 477 -9.05 36.44 15.81
N ASP A 478 -10.08 35.76 16.31
CA ASP A 478 -9.96 34.48 16.96
C ASP A 478 -9.36 33.42 16.02
N TRP A 479 -8.56 32.52 16.56
CA TRP A 479 -7.89 31.49 15.79
C TRP A 479 -7.63 30.24 16.63
N MET A 480 -7.35 29.14 15.96
CA MET A 480 -6.78 27.96 16.62
C MET A 480 -5.72 27.31 15.74
N ALA A 481 -4.82 26.55 16.35
CA ALA A 481 -3.81 25.81 15.62
C ALA A 481 -3.80 24.33 16.02
N ARG A 482 -3.76 23.46 15.00
CA ARG A 482 -3.37 22.06 15.15
C ARG A 482 -1.90 22.00 15.49
N ALA A 483 -1.57 21.48 16.67
CA ALA A 483 -0.19 21.28 17.06
C ALA A 483 0.19 19.81 16.97
N GLN A 484 1.45 19.56 16.60
CA GLN A 484 2.03 18.23 16.68
C GLN A 484 2.67 18.02 18.06
N ALA A 485 2.76 16.76 18.49
CA ALA A 485 3.42 16.39 19.75
C ALA A 485 4.84 16.98 19.87
N GLN A 486 5.57 17.03 18.75
CA GLN A 486 6.95 17.52 18.66
C GLN A 486 7.06 19.05 18.51
N ALA A 487 5.94 19.78 18.40
CA ALA A 487 5.97 21.22 18.24
C ALA A 487 6.65 21.86 19.46
N ARG A 488 7.66 22.69 19.19
CA ARG A 488 8.45 23.34 20.24
C ARG A 488 7.77 24.61 20.72
N VAL A 489 7.63 24.73 22.02
CA VAL A 489 7.12 25.91 22.71
C VAL A 489 8.07 26.28 23.84
N ARG A 490 8.04 27.53 24.28
CA ARG A 490 8.82 27.99 25.42
C ARG A 490 7.96 27.93 26.68
N TYR A 491 8.44 27.23 27.70
CA TYR A 491 7.81 27.10 29.01
C TYR A 491 8.89 27.30 30.08
N ARG A 492 8.65 28.21 31.05
CA ARG A 492 9.61 28.56 32.11
C ARG A 492 11.05 28.82 31.60
N SER A 493 11.17 29.59 30.52
CA SER A 493 12.43 29.94 29.82
C SER A 493 13.07 28.84 28.96
N ASP A 494 12.66 27.58 29.09
CA ASP A 494 13.16 26.46 28.29
C ASP A 494 12.32 26.22 27.03
N ILE A 495 12.96 25.79 25.95
CA ILE A 495 12.26 25.33 24.75
C ILE A 495 12.04 23.81 24.87
N GLN A 496 10.78 23.40 24.96
CA GLN A 496 10.40 22.00 25.14
C GLN A 496 9.34 21.59 24.10
N PRO A 497 9.30 20.32 23.68
CA PRO A 497 8.22 19.81 22.85
C PRO A 497 6.92 19.69 23.66
N LEU A 498 5.77 19.92 23.02
CA LEU A 498 4.46 19.87 23.69
C LEU A 498 4.20 18.54 24.41
N TRP A 499 4.65 17.40 23.86
CA TRP A 499 4.43 16.10 24.52
C TRP A 499 5.05 16.00 25.92
N ALA A 500 6.12 16.73 26.21
CA ALA A 500 6.79 16.74 27.52
C ALA A 500 6.02 17.56 28.56
N LEU A 501 5.16 18.49 28.12
CA LEU A 501 4.39 19.40 28.97
C LEU A 501 3.01 18.83 29.36
N ARG A 502 2.53 17.79 28.69
CA ARG A 502 1.15 17.29 28.83
C ARG A 502 0.79 16.80 30.24
N GLU A 503 1.75 16.22 30.96
CA GLU A 503 1.55 15.74 32.33
C GLU A 503 1.65 16.86 33.38
N GLN A 504 2.33 17.96 33.03
CA GLN A 504 2.46 19.15 33.87
C GLN A 504 1.26 20.09 33.73
N ALA A 505 0.46 19.91 32.68
CA ALA A 505 -0.73 20.72 32.42
C ALA A 505 -1.88 20.32 33.36
N PRO A 506 -2.44 21.24 34.16
CA PRO A 506 -3.58 20.94 35.00
C PRO A 506 -4.81 20.57 34.17
N GLU A 507 -5.59 19.63 34.68
CA GLU A 507 -6.86 19.24 34.11
C GLU A 507 -7.89 20.37 34.25
N GLN A 508 -8.54 20.69 33.13
CA GLN A 508 -9.53 21.75 33.05
C GLN A 508 -10.94 21.17 33.08
N GLY A 509 -11.15 20.01 32.48
CA GLY A 509 -12.42 19.30 32.46
C GLY A 509 -12.45 18.20 31.41
N GLU A 510 -13.64 17.64 31.17
CA GLU A 510 -13.83 16.53 30.24
C GLU A 510 -14.90 16.82 29.20
N ALA A 511 -14.86 16.07 28.11
CA ALA A 511 -15.88 16.03 27.08
C ALA A 511 -16.08 14.60 26.57
N LEU A 512 -17.28 14.31 26.07
CA LEU A 512 -17.53 13.08 25.31
C LEU A 512 -17.41 13.38 23.82
N LEU A 513 -16.69 12.52 23.11
CA LEU A 513 -16.52 12.62 21.66
C LEU A 513 -16.77 11.26 21.04
N ARG A 514 -17.62 11.19 20.01
CA ARG A 514 -17.77 9.97 19.23
C ARG A 514 -16.77 9.97 18.06
N GLN A 515 -16.02 8.89 17.90
CA GLN A 515 -15.09 8.73 16.78
C GLN A 515 -14.90 7.24 16.44
N LYS A 516 -14.94 6.91 15.13
CA LYS A 516 -14.73 5.54 14.63
C LYS A 516 -15.70 4.55 15.28
N GLY A 517 -16.97 4.95 15.33
CA GLY A 517 -18.05 4.15 15.92
C GLY A 517 -18.04 4.03 17.45
N ARG A 518 -17.09 4.65 18.17
CA ARG A 518 -16.95 4.56 19.63
C ARG A 518 -17.17 5.90 20.31
N THR A 519 -17.76 5.88 21.50
CA THR A 519 -17.73 7.04 22.40
C THR A 519 -16.40 7.05 23.15
N LEU A 520 -15.73 8.20 23.18
CA LEU A 520 -14.47 8.42 23.88
C LEU A 520 -14.70 9.48 24.96
N ARG A 521 -14.16 9.25 26.15
CA ARG A 521 -14.01 10.28 27.18
C ARG A 521 -12.72 11.04 26.90
N VAL A 522 -12.80 12.34 26.70
CA VAL A 522 -11.67 13.20 26.36
C VAL A 522 -11.41 14.14 27.53
N SER A 523 -10.32 13.90 28.27
CA SER A 523 -9.87 14.85 29.28
C SER A 523 -9.09 15.98 28.62
N LEU A 524 -9.38 17.21 29.05
CA LEU A 524 -8.86 18.45 28.49
C LEU A 524 -7.94 19.08 29.54
N ARG A 525 -6.67 19.22 29.20
CA ARG A 525 -5.66 19.88 30.03
C ARG A 525 -5.14 21.11 29.31
N ALA A 526 -4.77 22.13 30.05
CA ALA A 526 -4.27 23.37 29.46
C ALA A 526 -3.09 23.94 30.22
N LEU A 527 -2.17 24.57 29.50
CA LEU A 527 -1.01 25.24 30.08
C LEU A 527 -0.65 26.49 29.27
N PRO A 528 -0.43 27.65 29.90
CA PRO A 528 0.09 28.82 29.21
C PRO A 528 1.55 28.58 28.78
N VAL A 529 1.85 28.82 27.50
CA VAL A 529 3.17 28.66 26.90
C VAL A 529 3.46 29.83 25.97
N ALA A 530 4.73 30.14 25.73
CA ALA A 530 5.11 31.09 24.70
C ALA A 530 5.43 30.35 23.38
N ALA A 531 4.87 30.80 22.26
CA ALA A 531 5.13 30.18 20.98
C ALA A 531 6.60 30.41 20.52
N ALA A 532 7.32 29.34 20.13
CA ALA A 532 8.75 29.39 19.84
C ALA A 532 9.08 29.50 18.33
N SER A 533 8.58 30.54 17.64
CA SER A 533 8.88 30.77 16.21
C SER A 533 9.99 31.82 15.99
N GLY A 534 11.26 31.40 15.94
CA GLY A 534 12.41 32.28 15.68
C GLY A 534 12.86 33.13 16.89
N ARG A 535 13.94 33.92 16.72
CA ARG A 535 14.62 34.66 17.82
C ARG A 535 13.81 35.83 18.41
N ARG A 536 12.71 36.28 17.80
CA ARG A 536 11.96 37.51 18.18
C ARG A 536 10.45 37.30 18.41
N TYR A 537 9.97 36.07 18.57
CA TYR A 537 8.55 35.79 18.81
C TYR A 537 8.38 35.06 20.14
N SER A 538 7.56 35.63 21.02
CA SER A 538 7.13 35.02 22.29
C SER A 538 5.70 35.47 22.60
N GLY A 539 4.77 35.28 21.66
CA GLY A 539 3.35 35.44 21.93
C GLY A 539 2.90 34.40 22.95
N LEU A 540 2.28 34.84 24.05
CA LEU A 540 1.70 33.96 25.04
C LEU A 540 0.44 33.32 24.46
N VAL A 541 0.39 31.99 24.46
CA VAL A 541 -0.72 31.19 23.94
C VAL A 541 -1.06 30.11 24.96
N ARG A 542 -2.26 29.54 24.86
CA ARG A 542 -2.65 28.40 25.69
C ARG A 542 -2.46 27.11 24.91
N ALA A 543 -1.59 26.24 25.41
CA ALA A 543 -1.47 24.89 24.90
C ALA A 543 -2.53 24.00 25.53
N TRP A 544 -3.29 23.31 24.68
CA TRP A 544 -4.33 22.38 25.08
C TRP A 544 -3.90 20.95 24.72
N PHE A 545 -4.09 20.05 25.67
CA PHE A 545 -3.75 18.63 25.58
C PHE A 545 -5.03 17.83 25.79
N LEU A 546 -5.38 17.03 24.80
CA LEU A 546 -6.62 16.27 24.79
C LEU A 546 -6.25 14.79 24.85
N GLN A 547 -6.57 14.13 25.96
CA GLN A 547 -6.32 12.71 26.15
C GLN A 547 -7.63 11.95 25.93
N ALA A 548 -7.68 11.12 24.88
CA ALA A 548 -8.82 10.25 24.65
C ALA A 548 -8.66 8.94 25.43
N ARG A 549 -9.72 8.55 26.13
CA ARG A 549 -9.87 7.30 26.86
C ARG A 549 -11.14 6.59 26.43
N ASP A 550 -11.10 5.28 26.53
CA ASP A 550 -12.26 4.43 26.39
C ASP A 550 -13.12 4.53 27.68
N PRO A 551 -14.41 4.89 27.61
CA PRO A 551 -15.22 5.15 28.80
C PRO A 551 -15.38 3.94 29.72
N ASP A 552 -15.39 2.74 29.13
CA ASP A 552 -15.69 1.49 29.84
C ASP A 552 -14.42 0.85 30.41
N THR A 553 -13.30 0.96 29.68
CA THR A 553 -12.03 0.31 30.05
C THR A 553 -10.98 1.26 30.62
N ASP A 554 -11.26 2.57 30.64
CA ASP A 554 -10.34 3.68 30.95
C ASP A 554 -9.02 3.67 30.13
N ARG A 555 -8.92 2.82 29.11
CA ARG A 555 -7.71 2.65 28.31
C ARG A 555 -7.45 3.90 27.48
N VAL A 556 -6.27 4.50 27.66
CA VAL A 556 -5.81 5.63 26.85
C VAL A 556 -5.68 5.22 25.38
N ARG A 557 -6.39 5.93 24.50
CA ARG A 557 -6.40 5.75 23.05
C ARG A 557 -5.41 6.67 22.32
N GLY A 558 -5.06 7.79 22.94
CA GLY A 558 -4.02 8.68 22.43
C GLY A 558 -4.20 10.13 22.86
N TRP A 559 -3.30 10.97 22.34
CA TRP A 559 -3.26 12.40 22.63
C TRP A 559 -3.47 13.25 21.37
N ARG A 560 -4.07 14.42 21.54
CA ARG A 560 -4.09 15.52 20.57
C ARG A 560 -3.62 16.81 21.23
N TYR A 561 -3.06 17.69 20.42
CA TYR A 561 -2.43 18.92 20.86
C TYR A 561 -2.98 20.09 20.04
N ALA A 562 -3.31 21.19 20.71
CA ALA A 562 -3.81 22.40 20.09
C ALA A 562 -3.19 23.64 20.74
N LEU A 563 -3.12 24.74 19.99
CA LEU A 563 -2.78 26.06 20.53
C LEU A 563 -3.92 27.02 20.25
N LEU A 564 -4.30 27.77 21.27
CA LEU A 564 -5.39 28.74 21.24
C LEU A 564 -4.92 30.06 21.88
N PRO A 565 -5.65 31.17 21.68
CA PRO A 565 -5.41 32.41 22.41
C PRO A 565 -5.35 32.18 23.93
N ASN A 566 -4.50 32.94 24.62
CA ASN A 566 -4.20 32.68 26.03
C ASN A 566 -5.36 33.01 26.98
N ASP A 567 -6.25 33.91 26.57
CA ASP A 567 -7.42 34.39 27.29
C ASP A 567 -8.61 33.42 27.23
N TRP A 568 -8.56 32.39 26.37
CA TRP A 568 -9.64 31.43 26.21
C TRP A 568 -9.72 30.44 27.37
N ASP A 569 -10.85 30.45 28.07
CA ASP A 569 -11.21 29.49 29.11
C ASP A 569 -11.75 28.16 28.52
N LEU A 570 -12.11 27.22 29.39
CA LEU A 570 -12.67 25.94 28.95
C LEU A 570 -14.02 26.09 28.25
N SER A 571 -14.88 27.00 28.72
CA SER A 571 -16.23 27.17 28.18
C SER A 571 -16.17 27.57 26.70
N ARG A 572 -15.30 28.52 26.36
CA ARG A 572 -15.03 28.96 25.00
C ARG A 572 -14.21 27.93 24.20
N ALA A 573 -13.13 27.38 24.77
CA ALA A 573 -12.22 26.51 24.02
C ALA A 573 -12.81 25.14 23.65
N ARG A 574 -13.62 24.54 24.52
CA ARG A 574 -14.14 23.16 24.35
C ARG A 574 -14.83 22.89 23.00
N PRO A 575 -15.85 23.65 22.55
CA PRO A 575 -16.50 23.39 21.26
C PRO A 575 -15.51 23.44 20.09
N HIS A 576 -14.57 24.37 20.15
CA HIS A 576 -13.54 24.58 19.14
C HIS A 576 -12.49 23.46 19.12
N LEU A 577 -12.10 22.96 20.29
CA LEU A 577 -11.20 21.81 20.43
C LEU A 577 -11.80 20.52 19.89
N LEU A 578 -13.09 20.28 20.14
CA LEU A 578 -13.80 19.12 19.59
C LEU A 578 -13.94 19.24 18.07
N ALA A 579 -14.26 20.43 17.55
CA ALA A 579 -14.30 20.68 16.12
C ALA A 579 -12.93 20.49 15.45
N LEU A 580 -11.85 20.93 16.09
CA LEU A 580 -10.48 20.70 15.63
C LEU A 580 -10.17 19.20 15.50
N TRP A 581 -10.67 18.38 16.43
CA TRP A 581 -10.54 16.92 16.37
C TRP A 581 -11.34 16.34 15.19
N ARG A 582 -12.60 16.77 15.01
CA ARG A 582 -13.45 16.34 13.88
C ARG A 582 -12.84 16.67 12.52
N GLY A 583 -12.38 17.91 12.35
CA GLY A 583 -11.77 18.36 11.10
C GLY A 583 -10.50 17.58 10.72
N GLN A 584 -9.76 17.03 11.70
CA GLN A 584 -8.64 16.12 11.39
C GLN A 584 -9.09 14.86 10.67
N ALA A 585 -10.20 14.25 11.09
CA ALA A 585 -10.74 13.06 10.45
C ALA A 585 -11.18 13.36 9.02
N VAL A 586 -11.88 14.48 8.81
CA VAL A 586 -12.30 14.94 7.47
C VAL A 586 -11.09 15.18 6.56
N THR A 587 -10.04 15.86 7.04
CA THR A 587 -8.82 16.09 6.22
C THR A 587 -8.14 14.79 5.77
N GLY A 588 -8.15 13.74 6.60
CA GLY A 588 -7.60 12.44 6.24
C GLY A 588 -8.45 11.69 5.20
N LEU A 589 -9.78 11.72 5.36
CA LEU A 589 -10.70 11.10 4.42
C LEU A 589 -10.78 11.84 3.08
N HIS A 590 -10.65 13.18 3.08
CA HIS A 590 -10.66 14.00 1.87
C HIS A 590 -9.58 13.56 0.87
N GLN A 591 -8.33 13.39 1.33
CA GLN A 591 -7.25 12.95 0.44
C GLN A 591 -7.51 11.58 -0.19
N ARG A 592 -8.16 10.69 0.57
CA ARG A 592 -8.55 9.39 0.07
C ARG A 592 -9.69 9.49 -0.95
N ALA A 593 -10.74 10.25 -0.64
CA ALA A 593 -11.86 10.48 -1.54
C ALA A 593 -11.40 11.12 -2.86
N LEU A 594 -10.49 12.10 -2.78
CA LEU A 594 -9.93 12.76 -3.95
C LEU A 594 -9.14 11.80 -4.84
N ARG A 595 -8.34 10.92 -4.23
CA ARG A 595 -7.62 9.86 -4.95
C ARG A 595 -8.59 8.94 -5.67
N GLU A 596 -9.60 8.43 -4.96
CA GLU A 596 -10.58 7.50 -5.51
C GLU A 596 -11.46 8.14 -6.61
N LEU A 597 -11.76 9.44 -6.54
CA LEU A 597 -12.48 10.17 -7.59
C LEU A 597 -11.58 10.50 -8.80
N SER A 598 -10.33 10.91 -8.56
CA SER A 598 -9.39 11.26 -9.63
C SER A 598 -8.89 10.05 -10.42
N GLU A 599 -8.76 8.89 -9.77
CA GLU A 599 -8.36 7.64 -10.42
C GLU A 599 -9.42 7.09 -11.38
N GLY A 600 -10.69 7.48 -11.25
CA GLY A 600 -11.79 7.05 -12.14
C GLY A 600 -11.80 7.73 -13.51
N VAL A 601 -11.07 8.83 -13.69
CA VAL A 601 -11.09 9.65 -14.93
C VAL A 601 -9.97 9.31 -15.91
N ALA A 602 -8.88 8.68 -15.45
CA ALA A 602 -7.80 8.26 -16.34
C ALA A 602 -8.17 7.06 -17.25
N SER A 603 -9.36 6.47 -17.06
CA SER A 603 -9.88 5.32 -17.80
C SER A 603 -11.03 5.64 -18.78
N SER A 604 -11.48 6.89 -18.86
CA SER A 604 -12.57 7.32 -19.75
C SER A 604 -12.10 8.45 -20.67
N SER A 605 -11.55 8.08 -21.83
CA SER A 605 -11.34 9.01 -22.95
C SER A 605 -12.70 9.43 -23.51
N GLY A 606 -13.23 10.55 -23.01
CA GLY A 606 -14.45 11.19 -23.46
C GLY A 606 -14.55 12.60 -22.86
N ASP A 607 -14.91 13.58 -23.68
CA ASP A 607 -14.79 15.03 -23.48
C ASP A 607 -15.73 15.64 -22.41
N SER A 608 -16.15 14.84 -21.42
CA SER A 608 -17.11 15.19 -20.37
C SER A 608 -16.65 14.75 -18.97
N SER A 609 -15.34 14.67 -18.73
CA SER A 609 -14.81 14.37 -17.40
C SER A 609 -14.86 15.61 -16.48
N PRO A 610 -15.30 15.48 -15.21
CA PRO A 610 -15.29 16.58 -14.25
C PRO A 610 -13.90 17.20 -14.11
N SER A 611 -13.83 18.54 -14.13
CA SER A 611 -12.57 19.27 -13.90
C SER A 611 -11.95 18.90 -12.54
N PHE A 612 -10.62 18.98 -12.38
CA PHE A 612 -9.94 18.76 -11.09
C PHE A 612 -10.59 19.51 -9.91
N PRO A 613 -11.07 20.76 -10.10
CA PRO A 613 -11.85 21.45 -9.08
C PRO A 613 -13.16 20.76 -8.67
N SER A 614 -13.88 20.11 -9.59
CA SER A 614 -15.09 19.33 -9.33
C SER A 614 -14.81 18.13 -8.41
N HIS A 615 -13.74 17.37 -8.68
CA HIS A 615 -13.37 16.20 -7.86
C HIS A 615 -12.91 16.57 -6.47
N CYS A 616 -12.07 17.60 -6.33
CA CYS A 616 -11.69 18.16 -5.03
C CYS A 616 -12.92 18.57 -4.23
N SER A 617 -13.88 19.23 -4.89
CA SER A 617 -15.13 19.65 -4.28
C SER A 617 -15.98 18.48 -3.78
N ALA A 618 -16.19 17.48 -4.63
CA ALA A 618 -16.94 16.28 -4.28
C ALA A 618 -16.24 15.44 -3.19
N ALA A 619 -14.92 15.34 -3.24
CA ALA A 619 -14.11 14.61 -2.27
C ALA A 619 -14.24 15.17 -0.85
N VAL A 620 -14.24 16.50 -0.71
CA VAL A 620 -14.45 17.18 0.57
C VAL A 620 -15.85 16.88 1.12
N GLY A 621 -16.89 17.06 0.29
CA GLY A 621 -18.27 16.81 0.72
C GLY A 621 -18.51 15.36 1.14
N LEU A 622 -17.93 14.39 0.41
CA LEU A 622 -18.02 12.97 0.75
C LEU A 622 -17.30 12.60 2.03
N ALA A 623 -16.11 13.16 2.26
CA ALA A 623 -15.35 12.95 3.48
C ALA A 623 -16.09 13.50 4.71
N ALA A 624 -16.72 14.68 4.57
CA ALA A 624 -17.54 15.29 5.61
C ALA A 624 -18.78 14.45 5.90
N LEU A 625 -19.52 14.04 4.86
CA LEU A 625 -20.70 13.21 4.99
C LEU A 625 -20.40 11.88 5.66
N ALA A 626 -19.27 11.24 5.32
CA ALA A 626 -18.83 10.00 5.98
C ALA A 626 -18.55 10.20 7.47
N CYS A 627 -17.96 11.34 7.86
CA CYS A 627 -17.75 11.68 9.27
C CYS A 627 -19.06 11.99 9.99
N ARG A 628 -19.94 12.81 9.39
CA ARG A 628 -21.26 13.13 9.95
C ARG A 628 -22.09 11.86 10.18
N LEU A 629 -22.15 10.97 9.19
CA LEU A 629 -22.81 9.67 9.35
C LEU A 629 -22.14 8.79 10.42
N ASP A 630 -20.85 8.90 10.71
CA ASP A 630 -20.23 8.18 11.83
C ASP A 630 -20.53 8.80 13.20
N GLU A 631 -20.84 10.08 13.27
CA GLU A 631 -21.06 10.78 14.54
C GLU A 631 -22.54 10.85 14.93
N GLU A 632 -23.40 11.16 13.96
CA GLU A 632 -24.81 11.50 14.18
C GLU A 632 -25.64 10.30 14.67
N GLN A 633 -26.58 10.54 15.58
CA GLN A 633 -27.43 9.49 16.18
C GLN A 633 -28.93 9.67 15.88
N SER A 634 -29.28 10.65 15.05
CA SER A 634 -30.65 10.81 14.56
C SER A 634 -31.11 9.54 13.82
N ASP A 635 -32.42 9.31 13.83
CA ASP A 635 -33.02 8.12 13.23
C ASP A 635 -32.68 8.00 11.74
N TRP A 636 -32.66 9.13 11.02
CA TRP A 636 -32.28 9.18 9.61
C TRP A 636 -30.83 8.73 9.40
N ALA A 637 -29.90 9.20 10.24
CA ALA A 637 -28.48 8.87 10.11
C ALA A 637 -28.24 7.39 10.44
N VAL A 638 -28.99 6.83 11.40
CA VAL A 638 -28.95 5.39 11.73
C VAL A 638 -29.44 4.54 10.56
N ALA A 639 -30.60 4.88 9.99
CA ALA A 639 -31.19 4.17 8.85
C ALA A 639 -30.29 4.25 7.60
N THR A 640 -29.83 5.46 7.25
CA THR A 640 -28.96 5.70 6.09
C THR A 640 -27.62 5.00 6.24
N ARG A 641 -26.99 5.06 7.41
CA ARG A 641 -25.75 4.32 7.70
C ARG A 641 -25.93 2.81 7.53
N GLY A 642 -27.03 2.25 8.04
CA GLY A 642 -27.34 0.83 7.91
C GLY A 642 -27.44 0.39 6.45
N ARG A 643 -28.20 1.14 5.64
CA ARG A 643 -28.35 0.88 4.20
C ARG A 643 -27.02 1.01 3.46
N VAL A 644 -26.31 2.12 3.66
CA VAL A 644 -25.03 2.40 3.01
C VAL A 644 -23.99 1.33 3.33
N LEU A 645 -23.83 0.93 4.59
CA LEU A 645 -22.90 -0.16 4.96
C LEU A 645 -23.36 -1.53 4.44
N GLY A 646 -24.67 -1.76 4.34
CA GLY A 646 -25.24 -2.98 3.78
C GLY A 646 -24.84 -3.22 2.32
N LEU A 647 -24.60 -2.16 1.55
CA LEU A 647 -24.10 -2.24 0.17
C LEU A 647 -22.70 -2.88 0.08
N LEU A 648 -21.92 -2.85 1.17
CA LEU A 648 -20.59 -3.46 1.24
C LEU A 648 -20.60 -4.93 1.75
N GLY A 649 -21.78 -5.53 1.91
CA GLY A 649 -21.97 -6.90 2.39
C GLY A 649 -22.10 -7.04 3.92
N PRO A 650 -22.39 -8.26 4.42
CA PRO A 650 -22.75 -8.48 5.83
C PRO A 650 -21.57 -8.33 6.82
N ARG A 651 -21.90 -7.89 8.05
CA ARG A 651 -21.01 -7.81 9.23
C ARG A 651 -19.75 -6.96 9.06
N ARG A 652 -19.91 -5.68 8.72
CA ARG A 652 -18.80 -4.71 8.64
C ARG A 652 -18.83 -3.76 9.84
N ARG A 653 -17.68 -3.61 10.52
CA ARG A 653 -17.47 -2.57 11.55
C ARG A 653 -17.75 -1.18 10.99
N ARG A 654 -18.53 -0.39 11.76
CA ARG A 654 -18.80 1.03 11.53
C ARG A 654 -17.51 1.84 11.67
N THR A 655 -17.03 2.39 10.55
CA THR A 655 -15.89 3.32 10.51
C THR A 655 -16.11 4.37 9.41
N PRO A 656 -15.70 5.63 9.60
CA PRO A 656 -15.77 6.68 8.57
C PRO A 656 -15.14 6.27 7.24
N GLU A 657 -14.04 5.52 7.28
CA GLU A 657 -13.34 5.01 6.10
C GLU A 657 -14.22 4.09 5.24
N ARG A 658 -15.05 3.26 5.89
CA ARG A 658 -15.99 2.35 5.21
C ARG A 658 -17.24 3.06 4.74
N LEU A 659 -17.71 4.03 5.51
CA LEU A 659 -18.82 4.89 5.09
C LEU A 659 -18.43 5.66 3.83
N LEU A 660 -17.21 6.19 3.77
CA LEU A 660 -16.70 6.83 2.56
C LEU A 660 -16.69 5.89 1.36
N THR A 661 -16.13 4.67 1.50
CA THR A 661 -16.12 3.67 0.42
C THR A 661 -17.53 3.33 -0.05
N ALA A 662 -18.48 3.15 0.88
CA ALA A 662 -19.86 2.86 0.55
C ALA A 662 -20.57 4.03 -0.15
N LEU A 663 -20.33 5.27 0.29
CA LEU A 663 -20.87 6.48 -0.35
C LEU A 663 -20.33 6.66 -1.76
N LEU A 664 -19.03 6.44 -1.97
CA LEU A 664 -18.42 6.44 -3.30
C LEU A 664 -19.04 5.38 -4.21
N HIS A 665 -19.39 4.22 -3.66
CA HIS A 665 -20.11 3.19 -4.40
C HIS A 665 -21.55 3.61 -4.75
N VAL A 666 -22.31 4.19 -3.80
CA VAL A 666 -23.66 4.74 -4.06
C VAL A 666 -23.64 5.72 -5.23
N ILE A 667 -22.67 6.63 -5.24
CA ILE A 667 -22.57 7.66 -6.26
C ILE A 667 -22.23 7.08 -7.63
N ARG A 668 -21.20 6.22 -7.71
CA ARG A 668 -20.81 5.59 -8.97
C ARG A 668 -21.94 4.76 -9.58
N THR A 669 -22.69 4.05 -8.75
CA THR A 669 -23.88 3.30 -9.20
C THR A 669 -24.99 4.23 -9.66
N HIS A 670 -25.21 5.36 -8.98
CA HIS A 670 -26.18 6.36 -9.40
C HIS A 670 -25.85 6.94 -10.78
N ASP A 671 -24.58 7.29 -11.00
CA ASP A 671 -24.11 7.86 -12.26
C ASP A 671 -24.20 6.85 -13.42
N ALA A 672 -23.82 5.59 -13.18
CA ALA A 672 -23.96 4.52 -14.17
C ALA A 672 -25.44 4.31 -14.59
N LEU A 673 -26.37 4.30 -13.63
CA LEU A 673 -27.80 4.18 -13.91
C LEU A 673 -28.38 5.41 -14.63
N ARG A 674 -27.86 6.61 -14.37
CA ARG A 674 -28.24 7.83 -15.11
C ARG A 674 -27.80 7.75 -16.57
N LEU A 675 -26.56 7.34 -16.83
CA LEU A 675 -26.02 7.18 -18.19
C LEU A 675 -26.78 6.13 -19.00
N MET A 676 -27.13 4.99 -18.38
CA MET A 676 -27.95 3.94 -19.01
C MET A 676 -29.39 4.37 -19.35
N ARG A 677 -29.93 5.41 -18.71
CA ARG A 677 -31.28 5.93 -19.01
C ARG A 677 -31.27 7.04 -20.06
N ALA A 678 -30.10 7.59 -20.34
CA ALA A 678 -29.89 8.66 -21.33
C ALA A 678 -29.38 8.11 -22.68
N SER A 679 -28.98 6.84 -22.72
CA SER A 679 -28.70 6.03 -23.91
C SER A 679 -29.92 5.19 -24.25
#